data_AF-A0A1E4ZKV2-F1
#
_entry.id   AF-A0A1E4ZKV2-F1
#
_cell.length_a   1.000
_cell.length_b   1.000
_cell.length_c   1.000
_cell.angle_alpha   90.00
_cell.angle_beta   90.00
_cell.angle_gamma   90.00
#
_symmetry.space_group_name_H-M   'P 1'
#
loop_
_entity.id
_entity.type
_entity.pdbx_description
1 polymer ?
#
loop_
_entity_poly.entity_id
_entity_poly.type
_entity_poly.pdbx_seq_one_letter_code
_entity_poly.pdbx_strand_id
1 'polypeptide(L)'
;MQEGSPEKGYSEDVLCGEACCSRDIRNLLRAYNLLVATRDEERAIIGKVSRRWLQSESEDWIALSDIPIGVLQTVRGRQVLCDALMPDFDANPESVDLQALLLQLQHSDKLINSNCLSKLEPAIAADLLLGVMLLGVQKYGNRGCGLSILDNDLITAAIVRDTVGCIDRYSAVLPGQCRTVDTGRLRDLFGESVVTHLDVLQNLTARFNRAFIEDSCETLELPSPYATVIAAIEASQLRLVARASGDEILANLKDFQEQEALVAGIRCDGEFPEHAWLALHYRRTQAALSVAGVDYRALWEPLQQTLMTAVDDVLVDPKKRRRLIGRRGKAVHDVHKNLPLVESFNAVENYNSLATVHIAALEMMQYLEKGRRKSACTMLGHSLRIAGVAERLFGEALEPSIATTALLHDVVEDGSRPVAGYDQSLNNIKQRFGGPLAAMVSELTDCESTIAAHQKAEATLRCDSLILPQQQYNFDRFTEMTLEPTATHEPYTLGGIITKIIDTAISEEEGIRDPDTMSGWWRHSGIRIYWSYHVRGRVVRPLLCKLATEIVRHEDGASNQKSRMSDALVAGLRRLLSYSIESADQYAVQNLAIIADEYGLKQQQRAELIRTFFDASIDQEIYRAEVVPVLLDEQKLQQRISSGLVPAENYVTMYTKRAGGNSQADSGTFIKYRAAALQRAAIVTRLELEHGAAGSMFDDIVSLYDYRKAA
;
A
#
# COMPACT_ATOMS: atom_id res chain seq x y z
N MET A 1 19.33 -46.67 48.49
CA MET A 1 19.79 -46.00 47.26
C MET A 1 18.69 -46.21 46.23
N GLN A 2 17.85 -45.20 46.06
CA GLN A 2 16.77 -45.17 45.07
C GLN A 2 17.04 -43.96 44.18
N GLU A 3 16.94 -44.18 42.88
CA GLU A 3 17.13 -43.21 41.81
C GLU A 3 16.03 -42.14 41.88
N GLY A 4 16.45 -40.88 41.99
CA GLY A 4 15.57 -39.71 41.87
C GLY A 4 15.72 -39.11 40.47
N SER A 5 14.65 -39.16 39.68
CA SER A 5 14.47 -38.33 38.50
C SER A 5 14.28 -36.87 38.93
N PRO A 6 15.01 -35.88 38.38
CA PRO A 6 14.67 -34.50 38.59
C PRO A 6 13.55 -34.12 37.62
N GLU A 7 12.34 -33.98 38.16
CA GLU A 7 11.26 -33.19 37.55
C GLU A 7 11.83 -31.81 37.20
N LYS A 8 12.03 -31.55 35.90
CA LYS A 8 12.18 -30.18 35.40
C LYS A 8 10.80 -29.56 35.47
N GLY A 9 10.55 -28.80 36.54
CA GLY A 9 9.44 -27.87 36.61
C GLY A 9 9.50 -26.94 35.40
N TYR A 10 8.51 -27.06 34.53
CA TYR A 10 8.15 -26.00 33.60
C TYR A 10 7.61 -24.86 34.47
N SER A 11 8.36 -23.77 34.61
CA SER A 11 7.80 -22.57 35.23
C SER A 11 6.73 -22.00 34.29
N GLU A 12 5.54 -21.77 34.84
CA GLU A 12 4.37 -21.18 34.19
C GLU A 12 4.53 -19.67 33.90
N ASP A 13 5.75 -19.20 33.61
CA ASP A 13 6.09 -17.79 33.34
C ASP A 13 6.28 -17.48 31.83
N VAL A 14 5.69 -18.28 30.95
CA VAL A 14 5.86 -18.15 29.48
C VAL A 14 4.89 -17.13 28.84
N LEU A 15 4.01 -16.49 29.61
CA LEU A 15 2.96 -15.62 29.05
C LEU A 15 3.34 -14.14 28.82
N CYS A 16 4.60 -13.76 29.01
CA CYS A 16 5.12 -12.41 28.68
C CYS A 16 6.44 -12.44 27.89
N GLY A 17 6.57 -13.33 26.90
CA GLY A 17 7.67 -13.26 25.93
C GLY A 17 7.43 -12.16 24.88
N GLU A 18 7.58 -10.89 25.27
CA GLU A 18 7.40 -9.71 24.44
C GLU A 18 8.29 -9.73 23.18
N ALA A 19 7.73 -10.11 22.03
CA ALA A 19 8.30 -9.81 20.72
C ALA A 19 7.98 -8.35 20.35
N CYS A 20 8.47 -7.39 21.15
CA CYS A 20 8.29 -5.96 20.89
C CYS A 20 9.02 -5.52 19.61
N CYS A 21 8.45 -4.53 18.90
CA CYS A 21 9.06 -3.98 17.69
C CYS A 21 10.41 -3.34 18.02
N SER A 22 11.51 -3.85 17.44
CA SER A 22 12.82 -3.23 17.61
C SER A 22 12.82 -1.80 17.05
N ARG A 23 13.70 -0.95 17.57
CA ARG A 23 13.91 0.41 17.02
C ARG A 23 14.15 0.36 15.50
N ASP A 24 14.87 -0.64 15.02
CA ASP A 24 15.22 -0.78 13.60
C ASP A 24 14.00 -1.06 12.73
N ILE A 25 13.10 -1.94 13.17
CA ILE A 25 11.85 -2.21 12.44
C ILE A 25 10.98 -0.96 12.43
N ARG A 26 10.87 -0.24 13.57
CA ARG A 26 10.12 1.03 13.62
C ARG A 26 10.70 2.08 12.67
N ASN A 27 12.02 2.26 12.66
CA ASN A 27 12.69 3.17 11.73
C ASN A 27 12.42 2.79 10.28
N LEU A 28 12.44 1.49 9.95
CA LEU A 28 12.10 1.03 8.60
C LEU A 28 10.65 1.39 8.21
N LEU A 29 9.68 1.10 9.07
CA LEU A 29 8.26 1.39 8.80
C LEU A 29 8.00 2.89 8.67
N ARG A 30 8.67 3.73 9.48
CA ARG A 30 8.65 5.19 9.34
C ARG A 30 9.26 5.65 8.02
N ALA A 31 10.38 5.06 7.61
CA ALA A 31 11.04 5.38 6.35
C ALA A 31 10.14 5.03 5.15
N TYR A 32 9.51 3.86 5.18
CA TYR A 32 8.53 3.46 4.17
C TYR A 32 7.35 4.42 4.09
N ASN A 33 6.75 4.78 5.23
CA ASN A 33 5.66 5.74 5.24
C ASN A 33 6.07 7.11 4.68
N LEU A 34 7.27 7.58 5.01
CA LEU A 34 7.80 8.85 4.50
C LEU A 34 8.05 8.80 2.99
N LEU A 35 8.53 7.67 2.46
CA LEU A 35 8.69 7.46 1.02
C LEU A 35 7.34 7.54 0.29
N VAL A 36 6.30 6.90 0.82
CA VAL A 36 4.95 6.98 0.22
C VAL A 36 4.42 8.42 0.25
N ALA A 37 4.74 9.16 1.30
CA ALA A 37 4.31 10.54 1.46
C ALA A 37 4.97 11.51 0.46
N THR A 38 6.17 11.18 -0.04
CA THR A 38 7.03 12.12 -0.76
C THR A 38 7.31 11.72 -2.20
N ARG A 39 7.41 10.41 -2.49
CA ARG A 39 7.97 9.88 -3.75
C ARG A 39 7.08 8.91 -4.52
N ASP A 40 5.92 8.52 -3.99
CA ASP A 40 4.98 7.61 -4.68
C ASP A 40 4.41 8.20 -6.00
N GLU A 41 4.52 9.52 -6.18
CA GLU A 41 4.13 10.26 -7.39
C GLU A 41 5.28 10.41 -8.40
N GLU A 42 6.48 9.93 -8.07
CA GLU A 42 7.60 9.90 -8.99
C GLU A 42 7.60 8.59 -9.78
N ARG A 43 7.86 8.66 -11.08
CA ARG A 43 7.96 7.50 -11.98
C ARG A 43 9.39 7.34 -12.47
N ALA A 44 9.83 6.09 -12.64
CA ALA A 44 11.13 5.78 -13.22
C ALA A 44 11.35 6.56 -14.53
N ILE A 45 12.57 7.08 -14.74
CA ILE A 45 12.96 7.93 -15.88
C ILE A 45 12.30 9.33 -15.88
N ILE A 46 10.99 9.43 -15.64
CA ILE A 46 10.23 10.69 -15.75
C ILE A 46 10.39 11.63 -14.54
N GLY A 47 10.50 11.07 -13.33
CA GLY A 47 10.41 11.85 -12.09
C GLY A 47 8.96 12.14 -11.70
N LYS A 48 8.71 13.27 -11.04
CA LYS A 48 7.37 13.62 -10.55
C LYS A 48 6.40 13.86 -11.71
N VAL A 49 5.29 13.13 -11.73
CA VAL A 49 4.25 13.25 -12.77
C VAL A 49 3.04 14.05 -12.31
N SER A 50 2.26 14.51 -13.28
CA SER A 50 1.03 15.25 -13.10
C SER A 50 -0.07 14.37 -12.54
N ARG A 51 -1.07 15.01 -11.90
CA ARG A 51 -2.27 14.31 -11.44
C ARG A 51 -3.00 13.59 -12.57
N ARG A 52 -3.06 14.18 -13.77
CA ARG A 52 -3.69 13.56 -14.94
C ARG A 52 -3.00 12.25 -15.32
N TRP A 53 -1.67 12.19 -15.24
CA TRP A 53 -0.93 10.95 -15.45
C TRP A 53 -1.30 9.91 -14.40
N LEU A 54 -1.20 10.27 -13.13
CA LEU A 54 -1.54 9.38 -12.01
C LEU A 54 -2.97 8.84 -12.11
N GLN A 55 -3.93 9.68 -12.51
CA GLN A 55 -5.33 9.28 -12.72
C GLN A 55 -5.44 8.20 -13.81
N SER A 56 -4.69 8.33 -14.90
CA SER A 56 -4.72 7.37 -16.01
C SER A 56 -4.16 5.98 -15.65
N GLU A 57 -3.50 5.87 -14.50
CA GLU A 57 -2.98 4.62 -13.95
C GLU A 57 -3.96 3.95 -12.98
N SER A 58 -5.07 4.61 -12.64
CA SER A 58 -6.10 4.05 -11.76
C SER A 58 -6.73 2.80 -12.38
N GLU A 59 -7.08 1.87 -11.51
CA GLU A 59 -7.75 0.62 -11.88
C GLU A 59 -9.06 0.88 -12.64
N ASP A 60 -9.20 0.21 -13.79
CA ASP A 60 -10.40 0.25 -14.64
C ASP A 60 -10.57 -1.07 -15.39
N TRP A 61 -11.80 -1.36 -15.83
CA TRP A 61 -12.11 -2.49 -16.69
C TRP A 61 -12.22 -2.01 -18.13
N ILE A 62 -11.27 -2.42 -18.96
CA ILE A 62 -11.17 -2.01 -20.37
C ILE A 62 -11.44 -3.19 -21.30
N ALA A 63 -12.01 -2.94 -22.47
CA ALA A 63 -12.12 -3.98 -23.47
C ALA A 63 -10.74 -4.36 -23.97
N LEU A 64 -10.49 -5.67 -24.12
CA LEU A 64 -9.22 -6.19 -24.63
C LEU A 64 -8.90 -5.60 -26.02
N SER A 65 -9.93 -5.29 -26.81
CA SER A 65 -9.85 -4.65 -28.13
C SER A 65 -9.35 -3.21 -28.12
N ASP A 66 -9.47 -2.52 -26.98
CA ASP A 66 -9.12 -1.09 -26.86
C ASP A 66 -7.63 -0.90 -26.54
N ILE A 67 -6.91 -1.99 -26.29
CA ILE A 67 -5.48 -1.95 -25.98
C ILE A 67 -4.71 -1.63 -27.27
N PRO A 68 -3.81 -0.63 -27.26
CA PRO A 68 -3.01 -0.29 -28.42
C PRO A 68 -2.19 -1.48 -28.94
N ILE A 69 -2.12 -1.62 -30.26
CA ILE A 69 -1.42 -2.74 -30.91
C ILE A 69 0.06 -2.82 -30.51
N GLY A 70 0.72 -1.68 -30.30
CA GLY A 70 2.11 -1.61 -29.83
C GLY A 70 2.27 -2.29 -28.47
N VAL A 71 1.34 -2.05 -27.55
CA VAL A 71 1.30 -2.70 -26.23
C VAL A 71 1.11 -4.21 -26.40
N LEU A 72 0.18 -4.65 -27.26
CA LEU A 72 -0.08 -6.07 -27.54
C LEU A 72 1.11 -6.79 -28.19
N GLN A 73 2.01 -6.08 -28.86
CA GLN A 73 3.21 -6.64 -29.47
C GLN A 73 4.32 -6.96 -28.46
N THR A 74 4.33 -6.30 -27.31
CA THR A 74 5.27 -6.55 -26.21
C THR A 74 5.09 -7.95 -25.62
N VAL A 75 6.11 -8.47 -24.92
CA VAL A 75 5.99 -9.76 -24.20
C VAL A 75 4.81 -9.74 -23.24
N ARG A 76 4.59 -8.61 -22.57
CA ARG A 76 3.52 -8.48 -21.59
C ARG A 76 2.14 -8.42 -22.24
N GLY A 77 1.96 -7.62 -23.30
CA GLY A 77 0.70 -7.57 -24.01
C GLY A 77 0.30 -8.92 -24.61
N ARG A 78 1.28 -9.69 -25.09
CA ARG A 78 1.05 -11.09 -25.51
C ARG A 78 0.64 -11.99 -24.35
N GLN A 79 1.23 -11.83 -23.17
CA GLN A 79 0.81 -12.58 -21.97
C GLN A 79 -0.65 -12.28 -21.63
N VAL A 80 -1.05 -11.00 -21.69
CA VAL A 80 -2.44 -10.59 -21.48
C VAL A 80 -3.38 -11.22 -22.51
N LEU A 81 -2.99 -11.27 -23.79
CA LEU A 81 -3.78 -11.96 -24.82
C LEU A 81 -3.88 -13.47 -24.55
N CYS A 82 -2.78 -14.11 -24.15
CA CYS A 82 -2.79 -15.54 -23.82
C CYS A 82 -3.69 -15.83 -22.62
N ASP A 83 -3.55 -15.05 -21.55
CA ASP A 83 -4.36 -15.21 -20.34
C ASP A 83 -5.85 -15.00 -20.62
N ALA A 84 -6.18 -14.01 -21.47
CA ALA A 84 -7.56 -13.71 -21.81
C ALA A 84 -8.15 -14.70 -22.82
N LEU A 85 -7.47 -15.05 -23.91
CA LEU A 85 -8.04 -15.82 -25.02
C LEU A 85 -7.75 -17.32 -24.92
N MET A 86 -6.72 -17.72 -24.17
CA MET A 86 -6.28 -19.11 -24.00
C MET A 86 -6.08 -19.48 -22.52
N PRO A 87 -7.07 -19.25 -21.63
CA PRO A 87 -6.89 -19.38 -20.18
C PRO A 87 -6.50 -20.78 -19.72
N ASP A 88 -6.91 -21.82 -20.45
CA ASP A 88 -6.64 -23.23 -20.14
C ASP A 88 -5.24 -23.69 -20.58
N PHE A 89 -4.47 -22.84 -21.27
CA PHE A 89 -3.14 -23.16 -21.78
C PHE A 89 -2.07 -22.33 -21.06
N ASP A 90 -1.03 -23.01 -20.58
CA ASP A 90 0.18 -22.33 -20.11
C ASP A 90 1.05 -21.87 -21.30
N ALA A 91 0.49 -20.99 -22.13
CA ALA A 91 1.12 -20.54 -23.36
C ALA A 91 2.33 -19.65 -23.05
N ASN A 92 3.45 -19.90 -23.74
CA ASN A 92 4.59 -18.99 -23.71
C ASN A 92 4.30 -17.79 -24.63
N PRO A 93 4.18 -16.55 -24.11
CA PRO A 93 3.82 -15.35 -24.89
C PRO A 93 4.77 -15.05 -26.05
N GLU A 94 6.02 -15.51 -25.97
CA GLU A 94 7.01 -15.26 -27.01
C GLU A 94 6.85 -16.21 -28.21
N SER A 95 6.15 -17.34 -28.03
CA SER A 95 6.01 -18.39 -29.04
C SER A 95 4.64 -18.43 -29.73
N VAL A 96 3.66 -17.71 -29.19
CA VAL A 96 2.31 -17.66 -29.76
C VAL A 96 2.28 -16.83 -31.05
N ASP A 97 1.45 -17.27 -32.01
CA ASP A 97 1.18 -16.50 -33.22
C ASP A 97 0.28 -15.30 -32.87
N LEU A 98 0.88 -14.12 -32.82
CA LEU A 98 0.18 -12.88 -32.53
C LEU A 98 -0.92 -12.60 -33.56
N GLN A 99 -0.73 -12.93 -34.85
CA GLN A 99 -1.76 -12.65 -35.85
C GLN A 99 -3.02 -13.49 -35.62
N ALA A 100 -2.86 -14.76 -35.24
CA ALA A 100 -3.98 -15.61 -34.87
C ALA A 100 -4.74 -15.04 -33.66
N LEU A 101 -4.03 -14.55 -32.63
CA LEU A 101 -4.65 -13.94 -31.45
C LEU A 101 -5.37 -12.62 -31.78
N LEU A 102 -4.80 -11.78 -32.65
CA LEU A 102 -5.42 -10.53 -33.08
C LEU A 102 -6.69 -10.76 -33.91
N LEU A 103 -6.74 -11.83 -34.71
CA LEU A 103 -7.97 -12.22 -35.41
C LEU A 103 -9.07 -12.66 -34.42
N GLN A 104 -8.71 -13.41 -33.38
CA GLN A 104 -9.65 -13.77 -32.31
C GLN A 104 -10.13 -12.54 -31.52
N LEU A 105 -9.23 -11.57 -31.30
CA LEU A 105 -9.53 -10.32 -30.60
C LEU A 105 -10.65 -9.51 -31.26
N GLN A 106 -10.73 -9.50 -32.60
CA GLN A 106 -11.79 -8.79 -33.34
C GLN A 106 -13.21 -9.27 -33.00
N HIS A 107 -13.33 -10.47 -32.43
CA HIS A 107 -14.59 -11.09 -32.06
C HIS A 107 -14.76 -11.24 -30.53
N SER A 108 -13.83 -10.69 -29.75
CA SER A 108 -13.82 -10.81 -28.29
C SER A 108 -14.50 -9.62 -27.62
N ASP A 109 -15.44 -9.88 -26.72
CA ASP A 109 -16.04 -8.91 -25.79
C ASP A 109 -15.39 -8.94 -24.40
N LYS A 110 -14.26 -9.67 -24.26
CA LYS A 110 -13.57 -9.80 -22.98
C LYS A 110 -13.08 -8.45 -22.47
N LEU A 111 -13.41 -8.20 -21.21
CA LEU A 111 -12.83 -7.12 -20.42
C LEU A 111 -11.61 -7.65 -19.66
N ILE A 112 -10.61 -6.78 -19.51
CA ILE A 112 -9.49 -7.02 -18.61
C ILE A 112 -9.35 -5.87 -17.63
N ASN A 113 -8.68 -6.15 -16.52
CA ASN A 113 -8.26 -5.11 -15.60
C ASN A 113 -7.07 -4.33 -16.19
N SER A 114 -7.15 -3.00 -16.18
CA SER A 114 -6.10 -2.10 -16.69
C SER A 114 -4.75 -2.27 -15.96
N ASN A 115 -4.76 -2.81 -14.74
CA ASN A 115 -3.55 -3.12 -13.96
C ASN A 115 -2.72 -4.27 -14.52
N CYS A 116 -3.26 -5.04 -15.46
CA CYS A 116 -2.50 -6.06 -16.17
C CYS A 116 -1.47 -5.47 -17.15
N LEU A 117 -1.64 -4.19 -17.52
CA LEU A 117 -0.78 -3.45 -18.44
C LEU A 117 0.43 -2.86 -17.71
N SER A 118 1.55 -2.76 -18.43
CA SER A 118 2.79 -2.20 -17.90
C SER A 118 2.71 -0.70 -17.73
N LYS A 119 3.25 -0.21 -16.61
CA LYS A 119 3.35 1.21 -16.24
C LYS A 119 4.75 1.47 -15.71
N LEU A 120 5.22 2.72 -15.78
CA LEU A 120 6.47 3.08 -15.14
C LEU A 120 6.36 2.84 -13.64
N GLU A 121 7.36 2.20 -13.05
CA GLU A 121 7.37 1.93 -11.62
C GLU A 121 7.55 3.20 -10.80
N PRO A 122 6.95 3.28 -9.61
CA PRO A 122 7.16 4.41 -8.72
C PRO A 122 8.60 4.41 -8.15
N ALA A 123 9.18 5.59 -7.91
CA ALA A 123 10.56 5.70 -7.42
C ALA A 123 10.81 4.95 -6.10
N ILE A 124 9.78 4.81 -5.25
CA ILE A 124 9.84 4.07 -3.99
C ILE A 124 10.29 2.62 -4.17
N ALA A 125 10.06 2.00 -5.34
CA ALA A 125 10.49 0.64 -5.63
C ALA A 125 12.03 0.50 -5.61
N ALA A 126 12.75 1.50 -6.11
CA ALA A 126 14.21 1.52 -6.02
C ALA A 126 14.72 1.62 -4.58
N ASP A 127 14.02 2.38 -3.73
CA ASP A 127 14.40 2.57 -2.33
C ASP A 127 14.11 1.31 -1.48
N LEU A 128 13.04 0.56 -1.79
CA LEU A 128 12.79 -0.75 -1.18
C LEU A 128 13.87 -1.76 -1.55
N LEU A 129 14.18 -1.85 -2.84
CA LEU A 129 15.21 -2.75 -3.36
C LEU A 129 16.59 -2.42 -2.78
N LEU A 130 16.92 -1.13 -2.66
CA LEU A 130 18.12 -0.65 -1.98
C LEU A 130 18.21 -1.20 -0.54
N GLY A 131 17.13 -1.09 0.24
CA GLY A 131 17.09 -1.63 1.59
C GLY A 131 17.36 -3.14 1.66
N VAL A 132 16.77 -3.91 0.73
CA VAL A 132 17.00 -5.37 0.62
C VAL A 132 18.46 -5.68 0.28
N MET A 133 19.04 -4.98 -0.70
CA MET A 133 20.44 -5.14 -1.08
C MET A 133 21.37 -4.88 0.11
N LEU A 134 21.18 -3.75 0.81
CA LEU A 134 22.04 -3.36 1.93
C LEU A 134 21.90 -4.27 3.14
N LEU A 135 20.68 -4.70 3.48
CA LEU A 135 20.47 -5.67 4.56
C LEU A 135 21.09 -7.04 4.21
N GLY A 136 21.06 -7.42 2.92
CA GLY A 136 21.80 -8.57 2.41
C GLY A 136 23.31 -8.47 2.65
N VAL A 137 23.92 -7.31 2.34
CA VAL A 137 25.35 -7.06 2.62
C VAL A 137 25.64 -7.03 4.12
N GLN A 138 24.79 -6.39 4.92
CA GLN A 138 24.96 -6.34 6.37
C GLN A 138 25.02 -7.76 6.96
N LYS A 139 24.14 -8.67 6.52
CA LYS A 139 24.04 -10.03 7.05
C LYS A 139 25.03 -11.03 6.44
N TYR A 140 25.26 -10.94 5.13
CA TYR A 140 25.97 -11.97 4.36
C TYR A 140 27.23 -11.45 3.64
N GLY A 141 27.52 -10.16 3.74
CA GLY A 141 28.77 -9.56 3.27
C GLY A 141 30.00 -10.12 3.97
N ASN A 142 31.18 -9.66 3.56
CA ASN A 142 32.47 -10.07 4.11
C ASN A 142 32.60 -11.61 4.21
N ARG A 143 32.34 -12.30 3.08
CA ARG A 143 32.41 -13.77 2.96
C ARG A 143 31.45 -14.53 3.89
N GLY A 144 30.25 -13.99 4.12
CA GLY A 144 29.22 -14.61 4.95
C GLY A 144 29.34 -14.29 6.44
N CYS A 145 30.32 -13.48 6.84
CA CYS A 145 30.47 -13.01 8.22
C CYS A 145 29.57 -11.80 8.55
N GLY A 146 28.99 -11.17 7.53
CA GLY A 146 28.29 -9.90 7.63
C GLY A 146 29.24 -8.71 7.66
N LEU A 147 28.75 -7.55 7.20
CA LEU A 147 29.46 -6.27 7.27
C LEU A 147 28.86 -5.40 8.37
N SER A 148 29.31 -5.59 9.61
CA SER A 148 28.76 -4.93 10.80
C SER A 148 28.88 -3.40 10.82
N ILE A 149 29.77 -2.84 9.99
CA ILE A 149 29.97 -1.38 9.84
C ILE A 149 28.81 -0.75 9.03
N LEU A 150 28.08 -1.54 8.24
CA LEU A 150 26.84 -1.12 7.59
C LEU A 150 25.68 -1.30 8.57
N ASP A 151 25.48 -0.33 9.46
CA ASP A 151 24.40 -0.39 10.46
C ASP A 151 23.01 -0.01 9.90
N ASN A 152 21.97 -0.22 10.72
CA ASN A 152 20.58 0.04 10.32
C ASN A 152 20.25 1.53 10.20
N ASP A 153 20.98 2.41 10.90
CA ASP A 153 20.79 3.86 10.79
C ASP A 153 21.32 4.36 9.43
N LEU A 154 22.45 3.83 8.95
CA LEU A 154 22.95 4.10 7.59
C LEU A 154 22.03 3.53 6.51
N ILE A 155 21.48 2.32 6.69
CA ILE A 155 20.47 1.77 5.75
C ILE A 155 19.24 2.68 5.70
N THR A 156 18.74 3.10 6.86
CA THR A 156 17.60 4.01 6.96
C THR A 156 17.90 5.35 6.28
N ALA A 157 19.07 5.93 6.53
CA ALA A 157 19.52 7.18 5.90
C ALA A 157 19.59 7.05 4.37
N ALA A 158 20.08 5.91 3.87
CA ALA A 158 20.11 5.62 2.44
C ALA A 158 18.70 5.55 1.85
N ILE A 159 17.74 4.91 2.53
CA ILE A 159 16.35 4.79 2.08
C ILE A 159 15.66 6.16 2.02
N VAL A 160 15.82 7.01 3.04
CA VAL A 160 15.11 8.31 3.11
C VAL A 160 15.86 9.46 2.43
N ARG A 161 16.99 9.20 1.76
CA ARG A 161 17.93 10.22 1.29
C ARG A 161 17.31 11.29 0.40
N ASP A 162 16.42 10.88 -0.50
CA ASP A 162 15.80 11.71 -1.52
C ASP A 162 14.47 12.31 -1.04
N THR A 163 14.14 12.19 0.26
CA THR A 163 12.91 12.78 0.83
C THR A 163 13.09 14.23 1.27
N VAL A 164 14.34 14.68 1.49
CA VAL A 164 14.65 16.04 1.94
C VAL A 164 14.23 17.05 0.88
N GLY A 165 13.46 18.07 1.29
CA GLY A 165 12.93 19.08 0.39
C GLY A 165 11.62 18.68 -0.31
N CYS A 166 11.19 17.42 -0.19
CA CYS A 166 9.90 16.97 -0.71
C CYS A 166 8.75 17.39 0.22
N ILE A 167 7.56 17.53 -0.36
CA ILE A 167 6.31 17.78 0.39
C ILE A 167 5.83 16.45 0.97
N ASP A 168 5.60 16.41 2.28
CA ASP A 168 4.85 15.31 2.90
C ASP A 168 3.35 15.53 2.70
N ARG A 169 2.77 14.82 1.73
CA ARG A 169 1.36 14.93 1.36
C ARG A 169 0.37 14.41 2.41
N TYR A 170 0.85 13.76 3.48
CA TYR A 170 0.00 13.28 4.58
C TYR A 170 0.14 14.11 5.86
N SER A 171 1.00 15.12 5.90
CA SER A 171 1.15 16.01 7.05
C SER A 171 -0.05 16.93 7.32
N ALA A 172 -0.88 17.19 6.31
CA ALA A 172 -2.11 17.97 6.42
C ALA A 172 -3.15 17.50 5.40
N VAL A 173 -4.43 17.84 5.60
CA VAL A 173 -5.52 17.50 4.66
C VAL A 173 -5.54 18.46 3.46
N LEU A 174 -5.35 19.76 3.71
CA LEU A 174 -5.30 20.77 2.66
C LEU A 174 -3.89 20.82 2.01
N PRO A 175 -3.78 20.75 0.67
CA PRO A 175 -2.48 20.75 -0.02
C PRO A 175 -1.56 21.93 0.33
N GLY A 176 -2.12 23.11 0.56
CA GLY A 176 -1.36 24.32 0.92
C GLY A 176 -0.84 24.35 2.36
N GLN A 177 -1.22 23.38 3.20
CA GLN A 177 -0.77 23.25 4.59
C GLN A 177 0.22 22.10 4.79
N CYS A 178 0.51 21.32 3.72
CA CYS A 178 1.45 20.23 3.79
C CYS A 178 2.87 20.74 4.10
N ARG A 179 3.55 20.06 5.02
CA ARG A 179 4.91 20.36 5.46
C ARG A 179 5.94 19.83 4.47
N THR A 180 7.01 20.59 4.28
CA THR A 180 8.23 20.11 3.62
C THR A 180 9.04 19.26 4.60
N VAL A 181 9.67 18.20 4.13
CA VAL A 181 10.59 17.39 4.91
C VAL A 181 11.94 18.10 5.03
N ASP A 182 12.36 18.38 6.25
CA ASP A 182 13.66 18.96 6.58
C ASP A 182 14.48 18.05 7.52
N THR A 183 15.72 18.43 7.79
CA THR A 183 16.61 17.66 8.67
C THR A 183 16.13 17.65 10.14
N GLY A 184 15.38 18.66 10.56
CA GLY A 184 14.74 18.71 11.88
C GLY A 184 13.74 17.58 12.04
N ARG A 185 12.84 17.44 11.07
CA ARG A 185 11.86 16.37 11.01
C ARG A 185 12.50 14.99 10.93
N LEU A 186 13.55 14.81 10.13
CA LEU A 186 14.25 13.53 10.05
C LEU A 186 14.92 13.16 11.38
N ARG A 187 15.50 14.15 12.08
CA ARG A 187 16.04 13.96 13.42
C ARG A 187 14.98 13.51 14.42
N ASP A 188 13.79 14.11 14.38
CA ASP A 188 12.68 13.74 15.25
C ASP A 188 12.18 12.31 14.98
N LEU A 189 12.14 11.90 13.70
CA LEU A 189 11.64 10.58 13.30
C LEU A 189 12.65 9.45 13.56
N PHE A 190 13.94 9.70 13.32
CA PHE A 190 14.94 8.63 13.22
C PHE A 190 16.13 8.77 14.18
N GLY A 191 16.33 9.98 14.74
CA GLY A 191 17.46 10.33 15.60
C GLY A 191 18.66 10.93 14.87
N GLU A 192 19.62 11.43 15.64
CA GLU A 192 20.79 12.17 15.13
C GLU A 192 21.71 11.33 14.23
N SER A 193 21.83 10.04 14.51
CA SER A 193 22.68 9.10 13.77
C SER A 193 22.28 9.03 12.29
N VAL A 194 20.98 8.89 12.01
CA VAL A 194 20.45 8.85 10.64
C VAL A 194 20.71 10.15 9.89
N VAL A 195 20.55 11.30 10.56
CA VAL A 195 20.82 12.62 9.95
C VAL A 195 22.31 12.79 9.66
N THR A 196 23.19 12.34 10.56
CA THR A 196 24.63 12.36 10.34
C THR A 196 25.02 11.52 9.12
N HIS A 197 24.47 10.31 9.01
CA HIS A 197 24.69 9.46 7.83
C HIS A 197 24.16 10.08 6.56
N LEU A 198 23.01 10.77 6.62
CA LEU A 198 22.42 11.46 5.48
C LEU A 198 23.31 12.59 4.96
N ASP A 199 23.85 13.43 5.85
CA ASP A 199 24.76 14.52 5.48
C ASP A 199 26.04 13.96 4.82
N VAL A 200 26.58 12.86 5.36
CA VAL A 200 27.74 12.18 4.78
C VAL A 200 27.39 11.60 3.40
N LEU A 201 26.24 10.92 3.27
CA LEU A 201 25.79 10.34 2.00
C LEU A 201 25.59 11.40 0.92
N GLN A 202 24.99 12.55 1.24
CA GLN A 202 24.82 13.64 0.29
C GLN A 202 26.16 14.15 -0.24
N ASN A 203 27.13 14.37 0.66
CA ASN A 203 28.48 14.79 0.29
C ASN A 203 29.22 13.76 -0.57
N LEU A 204 29.16 12.48 -0.20
CA LEU A 204 29.85 11.40 -0.93
C LEU A 204 29.18 11.11 -2.29
N THR A 205 27.85 11.18 -2.37
CA THR A 205 27.12 11.06 -3.64
C THR A 205 27.46 12.20 -4.59
N ALA A 206 27.59 13.43 -4.09
CA ALA A 206 28.05 14.56 -4.90
C ALA A 206 29.49 14.37 -5.43
N ARG A 207 30.38 13.80 -4.60
CA ARG A 207 31.75 13.42 -5.03
C ARG A 207 31.74 12.34 -6.09
N PHE A 208 30.93 11.29 -5.92
CA PHE A 208 30.76 10.24 -6.93
C PHE A 208 30.23 10.81 -8.24
N ASN A 209 29.20 11.66 -8.19
CA ASN A 209 28.64 12.30 -9.39
C ASN A 209 29.66 13.14 -10.14
N ARG A 210 30.49 13.90 -9.43
CA ARG A 210 31.59 14.67 -10.04
C ARG A 210 32.60 13.73 -10.70
N ALA A 211 33.04 12.70 -9.99
CA ALA A 211 34.00 11.73 -10.53
C ALA A 211 33.44 10.99 -11.76
N PHE A 212 32.15 10.68 -11.79
CA PHE A 212 31.50 10.05 -12.94
C PHE A 212 31.49 10.97 -14.17
N ILE A 213 31.21 12.27 -13.98
CA ILE A 213 31.25 13.26 -15.06
C ILE A 213 32.68 13.47 -15.58
N GLU A 214 33.66 13.42 -14.69
CA GLU A 214 35.09 13.59 -14.99
C GLU A 214 35.79 12.30 -15.44
N ASP A 215 35.06 11.18 -15.55
CA ASP A 215 35.58 9.84 -15.87
C ASP A 215 36.74 9.40 -14.96
N SER A 216 36.64 9.72 -13.66
CA SER A 216 37.69 9.51 -12.65
C SER A 216 37.27 8.59 -11.50
N CYS A 217 36.14 7.86 -11.64
CA CYS A 217 35.62 6.95 -10.60
C CYS A 217 36.62 5.87 -10.15
N GLU A 218 37.53 5.41 -11.02
CA GLU A 218 38.54 4.40 -10.66
C GLU A 218 39.54 4.86 -9.59
N THR A 219 39.75 6.18 -9.47
CA THR A 219 40.64 6.78 -8.46
C THR A 219 39.87 7.37 -7.28
N LEU A 220 38.54 7.23 -7.26
CA LEU A 220 37.69 7.77 -6.20
C LEU A 220 37.79 6.91 -4.94
N GLU A 221 38.30 7.51 -3.86
CA GLU A 221 38.31 6.87 -2.54
C GLU A 221 37.08 7.28 -1.72
N LEU A 222 36.26 6.29 -1.38
CA LEU A 222 35.12 6.40 -0.47
C LEU A 222 35.29 5.42 0.69
N PRO A 223 34.80 5.73 1.90
CA PRO A 223 34.75 4.74 2.96
C PRO A 223 33.84 3.57 2.56
N SER A 224 34.32 2.34 2.77
CA SER A 224 33.67 1.08 2.32
C SER A 224 32.15 0.98 2.52
N PRO A 225 31.56 1.27 3.70
CA PRO A 225 30.10 1.18 3.87
C PRO A 225 29.35 2.13 2.94
N TYR A 226 29.87 3.34 2.71
CA TYR A 226 29.24 4.33 1.82
C TYR A 226 29.48 4.05 0.34
N ALA A 227 30.63 3.46 -0.02
CA ALA A 227 30.87 2.96 -1.37
C ALA A 227 29.82 1.90 -1.75
N THR A 228 29.57 0.96 -0.83
CA THR A 228 28.52 -0.06 -0.98
C THR A 228 27.13 0.56 -1.10
N VAL A 229 26.81 1.57 -0.29
CA VAL A 229 25.52 2.29 -0.38
C VAL A 229 25.35 2.97 -1.73
N ILE A 230 26.35 3.69 -2.22
CA ILE A 230 26.28 4.36 -3.53
C ILE A 230 26.14 3.34 -4.66
N ALA A 231 26.86 2.21 -4.62
CA ALA A 231 26.71 1.15 -5.59
C ALA A 231 25.29 0.55 -5.59
N ALA A 232 24.71 0.33 -4.42
CA ALA A 232 23.34 -0.18 -4.31
C ALA A 232 22.29 0.85 -4.78
N ILE A 233 22.52 2.16 -4.56
CA ILE A 233 21.65 3.23 -5.08
C ILE A 233 21.64 3.19 -6.61
N GLU A 234 22.81 3.14 -7.26
CA GLU A 234 22.87 3.11 -8.72
C GLU A 234 22.25 1.84 -9.29
N ALA A 235 22.51 0.69 -8.66
CA ALA A 235 21.96 -0.60 -9.08
C ALA A 235 20.43 -0.66 -8.97
N SER A 236 19.84 -0.10 -7.91
CA SER A 236 18.38 -0.10 -7.75
C SER A 236 17.70 0.80 -8.78
N GLN A 237 18.32 1.93 -9.15
CA GLN A 237 17.85 2.78 -10.25
C GLN A 237 17.96 2.08 -11.61
N LEU A 238 19.09 1.42 -11.89
CA LEU A 238 19.27 0.64 -13.11
C LEU A 238 18.19 -0.44 -13.26
N ARG A 239 17.80 -1.11 -12.17
CA ARG A 239 16.73 -2.11 -12.18
C ARG A 239 15.39 -1.52 -12.65
N LEU A 240 15.01 -0.32 -12.20
CA LEU A 240 13.78 0.34 -12.67
C LEU A 240 13.86 0.69 -14.16
N VAL A 241 15.00 1.21 -14.62
CA VAL A 241 15.20 1.56 -16.03
C VAL A 241 15.22 0.30 -16.91
N ALA A 242 15.80 -0.80 -16.43
CA ALA A 242 15.79 -2.09 -17.10
C ALA A 242 14.37 -2.65 -17.21
N ARG A 243 13.51 -2.45 -16.21
CA ARG A 243 12.08 -2.79 -16.31
C ARG A 243 11.38 -1.98 -17.39
N ALA A 244 11.45 -0.66 -17.31
CA ALA A 244 10.81 0.24 -18.29
C ALA A 244 11.28 -0.08 -19.71
N SER A 245 12.58 -0.35 -19.84
CA SER A 245 13.17 -0.88 -21.07
C SER A 245 12.51 -2.18 -21.46
N GLY A 246 12.61 -3.27 -20.70
CA GLY A 246 12.07 -4.56 -21.13
C GLY A 246 10.58 -4.56 -21.51
N ASP A 247 9.76 -3.75 -20.83
CA ASP A 247 8.32 -3.63 -21.07
C ASP A 247 7.92 -2.70 -22.22
N GLU A 248 8.87 -1.99 -22.84
CA GLU A 248 8.60 -1.10 -23.96
C GLU A 248 7.67 0.08 -23.60
N ILE A 249 7.80 0.61 -22.38
CA ILE A 249 6.82 1.55 -21.80
C ILE A 249 6.84 2.92 -22.47
N LEU A 250 8.01 3.55 -22.66
CA LEU A 250 8.09 4.88 -23.26
C LEU A 250 7.61 4.90 -24.71
N ALA A 251 7.80 3.79 -25.43
CA ALA A 251 7.33 3.62 -26.81
C ALA A 251 5.80 3.47 -26.93
N ASN A 252 5.10 3.30 -25.81
CA ASN A 252 3.66 3.04 -25.76
C ASN A 252 2.90 3.97 -24.79
N LEU A 253 3.48 5.14 -24.50
CA LEU A 253 2.79 6.16 -23.71
C LEU A 253 1.59 6.72 -24.46
N LYS A 254 0.59 7.23 -23.71
CA LYS A 254 -0.51 7.99 -24.30
C LYS A 254 0.00 9.38 -24.72
N ASP A 255 -0.63 10.02 -25.72
CA ASP A 255 -0.20 11.32 -26.24
C ASP A 255 0.08 12.39 -25.16
N PHE A 256 -0.76 12.47 -24.13
CA PHE A 256 -0.57 13.46 -23.07
C PHE A 256 0.61 13.10 -22.13
N GLN A 257 0.91 11.80 -21.97
CA GLN A 257 2.05 11.31 -21.20
C GLN A 257 3.35 11.55 -21.99
N GLU A 258 3.33 11.34 -23.31
CA GLU A 258 4.46 11.69 -24.18
C GLU A 258 4.77 13.19 -24.14
N GLN A 259 3.74 14.05 -24.17
CA GLN A 259 3.91 15.49 -24.03
C GLN A 259 4.52 15.87 -22.69
N GLU A 260 4.07 15.24 -21.60
CA GLU A 260 4.60 15.47 -20.27
C GLU A 260 6.05 14.98 -20.14
N ALA A 261 6.37 13.80 -20.70
CA ALA A 261 7.74 13.29 -20.78
C ALA A 261 8.66 14.25 -21.57
N LEU A 262 8.18 14.81 -22.68
CA LEU A 262 8.92 15.77 -23.48
C LEU A 262 9.21 17.07 -22.70
N VAL A 263 8.25 17.55 -21.91
CA VAL A 263 8.45 18.70 -21.00
C VAL A 263 9.50 18.39 -19.93
N ALA A 264 9.56 17.14 -19.46
CA ALA A 264 10.62 16.65 -18.58
C ALA A 264 11.97 16.42 -19.30
N GLY A 265 12.07 16.73 -20.59
CA GLY A 265 13.29 16.57 -21.40
C GLY A 265 13.52 15.15 -21.92
N ILE A 266 12.51 14.28 -21.86
CA ILE A 266 12.60 12.87 -22.23
C ILE A 266 11.93 12.68 -23.58
N ARG A 267 12.72 12.27 -24.56
CA ARG A 267 12.19 11.95 -25.89
C ARG A 267 11.68 10.51 -25.92
N CYS A 268 10.50 10.34 -26.50
CA CYS A 268 9.82 9.05 -26.62
C CYS A 268 9.82 8.53 -28.08
N ASP A 269 10.63 9.13 -28.96
CA ASP A 269 10.70 8.76 -30.37
C ASP A 269 11.63 7.55 -30.64
N GLY A 270 11.28 6.78 -31.68
CA GLY A 270 12.04 5.61 -32.13
C GLY A 270 11.61 4.29 -31.48
N GLU A 271 12.23 3.19 -31.93
CA GLU A 271 11.89 1.83 -31.48
C GLU A 271 12.40 1.50 -30.05
N PHE A 272 13.38 2.26 -29.55
CA PHE A 272 13.92 2.07 -28.20
C PHE A 272 14.26 3.38 -27.49
N PRO A 273 13.25 4.15 -27.07
CA PRO A 273 13.45 5.46 -26.43
C PRO A 273 14.23 5.40 -25.10
N GLU A 274 14.11 4.30 -24.35
CA GLU A 274 14.78 4.09 -23.07
C GLU A 274 16.28 3.80 -23.19
N HIS A 275 16.80 3.53 -24.39
CA HIS A 275 18.18 3.07 -24.59
C HIS A 275 19.23 4.00 -23.97
N ALA A 276 19.08 5.32 -24.15
CA ALA A 276 20.02 6.30 -23.60
C ALA A 276 20.04 6.28 -22.06
N TRP A 277 18.87 6.13 -21.43
CA TRP A 277 18.73 6.01 -19.99
C TRP A 277 19.29 4.69 -19.48
N LEU A 278 19.02 3.58 -20.18
CA LEU A 278 19.57 2.27 -19.85
C LEU A 278 21.10 2.30 -19.88
N ALA A 279 21.69 2.88 -20.93
CA ALA A 279 23.14 3.02 -21.07
C ALA A 279 23.74 3.95 -19.99
N LEU A 280 23.06 5.04 -19.64
CA LEU A 280 23.50 5.95 -18.58
C LEU A 280 23.56 5.24 -17.23
N HIS A 281 22.45 4.63 -16.81
CA HIS A 281 22.37 3.95 -15.51
C HIS A 281 23.25 2.71 -15.45
N TYR A 282 23.46 2.01 -16.57
CA TYR A 282 24.42 0.91 -16.66
C TYR A 282 25.85 1.39 -16.38
N ARG A 283 26.30 2.45 -17.06
CA ARG A 283 27.64 3.03 -16.83
C ARG A 283 27.81 3.55 -15.41
N ARG A 284 26.79 4.21 -14.85
CA ARG A 284 26.82 4.68 -13.46
C ARG A 284 26.94 3.53 -12.48
N THR A 285 26.14 2.47 -12.66
CA THR A 285 26.19 1.28 -11.81
C THR A 285 27.53 0.58 -11.91
N GLN A 286 28.08 0.43 -13.12
CA GLN A 286 29.39 -0.15 -13.34
C GLN A 286 30.49 0.67 -12.65
N ALA A 287 30.47 2.00 -12.81
CA ALA A 287 31.42 2.90 -12.16
C ALA A 287 31.33 2.83 -10.63
N ALA A 288 30.11 2.78 -10.08
CA ALA A 288 29.88 2.68 -8.64
C ALA A 288 30.33 1.34 -8.06
N LEU A 289 30.05 0.22 -8.74
CA LEU A 289 30.50 -1.11 -8.34
C LEU A 289 32.03 -1.23 -8.34
N SER A 290 32.70 -0.56 -9.28
CA SER A 290 34.16 -0.54 -9.39
C SER A 290 34.87 0.30 -8.31
N VAL A 291 34.14 1.09 -7.51
CA VAL A 291 34.75 1.87 -6.42
C VAL A 291 35.33 0.92 -5.36
N ALA A 292 36.54 1.23 -4.90
CA ALA A 292 37.19 0.44 -3.85
C ALA A 292 36.34 0.39 -2.57
N GLY A 293 36.19 -0.81 -2.00
CA GLY A 293 35.46 -1.03 -0.75
C GLY A 293 34.00 -1.46 -0.90
N VAL A 294 33.49 -1.61 -2.13
CA VAL A 294 32.20 -2.28 -2.39
C VAL A 294 32.29 -3.77 -2.07
N ASP A 295 31.28 -4.33 -1.39
CA ASP A 295 31.25 -5.77 -1.12
C ASP A 295 31.03 -6.59 -2.40
N TYR A 296 32.05 -7.35 -2.79
CA TYR A 296 32.00 -8.13 -4.01
C TYR A 296 30.97 -9.28 -3.94
N ARG A 297 30.93 -10.06 -2.86
CA ARG A 297 30.14 -11.30 -2.82
C ARG A 297 28.66 -11.06 -2.56
N ALA A 298 28.34 -10.09 -1.70
CA ALA A 298 26.97 -9.86 -1.28
C ALA A 298 26.24 -8.79 -2.12
N LEU A 299 26.97 -8.02 -2.93
CA LEU A 299 26.36 -7.01 -3.81
C LEU A 299 26.81 -7.17 -5.28
N TRP A 300 28.11 -7.05 -5.56
CA TRP A 300 28.58 -6.99 -6.94
C TRP A 300 28.29 -8.28 -7.72
N GLU A 301 28.77 -9.43 -7.25
CA GLU A 301 28.65 -10.70 -7.95
C GLU A 301 27.17 -11.07 -8.26
N PRO A 302 26.22 -11.00 -7.32
CA PRO A 302 24.80 -11.19 -7.60
C PRO A 302 24.26 -10.27 -8.70
N LEU A 303 24.58 -8.98 -8.64
CA LEU A 303 24.15 -7.99 -9.64
C LEU A 303 24.84 -8.21 -10.98
N GLN A 304 26.09 -8.64 -10.98
CA GLN A 304 26.85 -8.92 -12.19
C GLN A 304 26.24 -10.09 -12.95
N GLN A 305 25.94 -11.20 -12.26
CA GLN A 305 25.40 -12.42 -12.84
C GLN A 305 23.95 -12.25 -13.35
N THR A 306 23.22 -11.26 -12.83
CA THR A 306 21.82 -11.00 -13.18
C THR A 306 21.66 -9.69 -13.97
N LEU A 307 21.56 -8.56 -13.27
CA LEU A 307 21.22 -7.24 -13.81
C LEU A 307 22.25 -6.73 -14.82
N MET A 308 23.53 -6.66 -14.46
CA MET A 308 24.55 -6.05 -15.32
C MET A 308 24.75 -6.84 -16.61
N THR A 309 24.91 -8.17 -16.52
CA THR A 309 25.07 -9.02 -17.71
C THR A 309 23.85 -8.92 -18.63
N ALA A 310 22.64 -8.88 -18.08
CA ALA A 310 21.43 -8.78 -18.89
C ALA A 310 21.30 -7.42 -19.59
N VAL A 311 21.67 -6.34 -18.92
CA VAL A 311 21.65 -5.00 -19.52
C VAL A 311 22.76 -4.86 -20.56
N ASP A 312 23.97 -5.34 -20.29
CA ASP A 312 25.09 -5.35 -21.24
C ASP A 312 24.72 -6.06 -22.54
N ASP A 313 24.10 -7.24 -22.42
CA ASP A 313 23.60 -8.01 -23.57
C ASP A 313 22.65 -7.21 -24.47
N VAL A 314 21.80 -6.36 -23.86
CA VAL A 314 20.82 -5.51 -24.57
C VAL A 314 21.47 -4.27 -25.15
N LEU A 315 22.44 -3.67 -24.47
CA LEU A 315 23.20 -2.54 -25.00
C LEU A 315 24.06 -2.95 -26.22
N VAL A 316 24.55 -4.20 -26.23
CA VAL A 316 25.27 -4.79 -27.37
C VAL A 316 24.30 -5.19 -28.49
N ASP A 317 23.16 -5.80 -28.16
CA ASP A 317 22.13 -6.19 -29.12
C ASP A 317 20.73 -5.72 -28.66
N PRO A 318 20.29 -4.53 -29.11
CA PRO A 318 18.99 -3.96 -28.74
C PRO A 318 17.78 -4.86 -29.00
N LYS A 319 17.89 -5.82 -29.94
CA LYS A 319 16.79 -6.77 -30.21
C LYS A 319 16.54 -7.74 -29.06
N LYS A 320 17.48 -7.87 -28.13
CA LYS A 320 17.36 -8.68 -26.91
C LYS A 320 16.63 -7.98 -25.78
N ARG A 321 16.18 -6.73 -25.94
CA ARG A 321 15.49 -5.91 -24.93
C ARG A 321 14.47 -6.68 -24.08
N ARG A 322 13.70 -7.57 -24.71
CA ARG A 322 12.68 -8.41 -24.05
C ARG A 322 13.23 -9.38 -23.00
N ARG A 323 14.52 -9.72 -23.02
CA ARG A 323 15.20 -10.56 -22.02
C ARG A 323 15.37 -9.88 -20.65
N LEU A 324 15.16 -8.57 -20.57
CA LEU A 324 15.16 -7.86 -19.29
C LEU A 324 13.98 -8.28 -18.41
N ILE A 325 12.89 -8.78 -19.01
CA ILE A 325 11.61 -9.10 -18.36
C ILE A 325 11.10 -10.52 -18.70
N GLY A 326 9.97 -10.91 -18.11
CA GLY A 326 9.26 -12.16 -18.42
C GLY A 326 9.78 -13.40 -17.69
N ARG A 327 9.36 -14.60 -18.12
CA ARG A 327 9.72 -15.90 -17.49
C ARG A 327 11.23 -16.17 -17.44
N ARG A 328 12.02 -15.50 -18.30
CA ARG A 328 13.49 -15.57 -18.36
C ARG A 328 14.14 -14.21 -18.07
N GLY A 329 13.39 -13.29 -17.45
CA GLY A 329 13.78 -11.90 -17.23
C GLY A 329 14.87 -11.75 -16.17
N LYS A 330 16.14 -11.79 -16.61
CA LYS A 330 17.30 -11.77 -15.71
C LYS A 330 17.43 -10.48 -14.90
N ALA A 331 17.05 -9.35 -15.48
CA ALA A 331 17.26 -8.03 -14.88
C ALA A 331 16.20 -7.63 -13.86
N VAL A 332 14.99 -8.19 -13.96
CA VAL A 332 13.84 -7.78 -13.15
C VAL A 332 13.38 -8.90 -12.21
N HIS A 333 13.22 -10.12 -12.72
CA HIS A 333 12.69 -11.24 -11.92
C HIS A 333 13.81 -12.01 -11.22
N ASP A 334 14.94 -12.26 -11.90
CA ASP A 334 16.02 -13.04 -11.30
C ASP A 334 16.89 -12.23 -10.36
N VAL A 335 17.05 -10.91 -10.60
CA VAL A 335 17.89 -10.06 -9.73
C VAL A 335 17.46 -10.15 -8.27
N HIS A 336 16.16 -10.10 -7.98
CA HIS A 336 15.64 -10.19 -6.61
C HIS A 336 15.92 -11.54 -5.97
N LYS A 337 15.74 -12.63 -6.73
CA LYS A 337 15.95 -14.01 -6.24
C LYS A 337 17.40 -14.31 -5.88
N ASN A 338 18.34 -13.65 -6.57
CA ASN A 338 19.78 -13.83 -6.36
C ASN A 338 20.35 -12.86 -5.31
N LEU A 339 19.54 -11.96 -4.73
CA LEU A 339 20.02 -11.16 -3.60
C LEU A 339 20.25 -12.06 -2.38
N PRO A 340 21.38 -11.96 -1.67
CA PRO A 340 21.71 -12.84 -0.55
C PRO A 340 20.63 -12.89 0.53
N LEU A 341 19.96 -11.75 0.79
CA LEU A 341 18.85 -11.69 1.73
C LEU A 341 17.68 -12.58 1.29
N VAL A 342 17.35 -12.59 0.01
CA VAL A 342 16.20 -13.35 -0.51
C VAL A 342 16.54 -14.83 -0.59
N GLU A 343 17.73 -15.15 -1.07
CA GLU A 343 18.23 -16.51 -1.29
C GLU A 343 18.51 -17.25 0.03
N SER A 344 19.17 -16.60 0.99
CA SER A 344 19.75 -17.26 2.16
C SER A 344 18.96 -17.06 3.46
N PHE A 345 18.01 -16.12 3.52
CA PHE A 345 17.26 -15.86 4.74
C PHE A 345 16.00 -16.73 4.85
N ASN A 346 15.88 -17.44 5.97
CA ASN A 346 14.70 -18.25 6.26
C ASN A 346 13.64 -17.44 7.02
N ALA A 347 12.71 -16.83 6.28
CA ALA A 347 11.61 -16.05 6.86
C ALA A 347 10.59 -16.92 7.63
N VAL A 348 10.48 -18.22 7.31
CA VAL A 348 9.60 -19.17 8.02
C VAL A 348 10.01 -19.29 9.48
N GLU A 349 11.31 -19.42 9.74
CA GLU A 349 11.87 -19.57 11.08
C GLU A 349 12.06 -18.23 11.80
N ASN A 350 12.07 -17.11 11.06
CA ASN A 350 12.41 -15.79 11.58
C ASN A 350 11.34 -14.73 11.26
N TYR A 351 10.06 -15.11 11.35
CA TYR A 351 8.94 -14.30 10.91
C TYR A 351 8.80 -12.93 11.62
N ASN A 352 9.40 -12.77 12.81
CA ASN A 352 9.40 -11.52 13.57
C ASN A 352 10.65 -10.62 13.34
N SER A 353 11.38 -10.81 12.25
CA SER A 353 12.64 -10.11 12.00
C SER A 353 12.52 -8.92 11.05
N LEU A 354 13.47 -7.97 11.14
CA LEU A 354 13.65 -6.88 10.18
C LEU A 354 13.78 -7.38 8.74
N ALA A 355 14.48 -8.50 8.54
CA ALA A 355 14.65 -9.11 7.23
C ALA A 355 13.32 -9.62 6.64
N THR A 356 12.45 -10.19 7.47
CA THR A 356 11.12 -10.61 7.03
C THR A 356 10.27 -9.42 6.59
N VAL A 357 10.33 -8.28 7.30
CA VAL A 357 9.62 -7.05 6.92
C VAL A 357 10.12 -6.53 5.56
N HIS A 358 11.44 -6.50 5.34
CA HIS A 358 12.01 -6.13 4.03
C HIS A 358 11.60 -7.09 2.91
N ILE A 359 11.64 -8.41 3.16
CA ILE A 359 11.22 -9.42 2.18
C ILE A 359 9.73 -9.25 1.87
N ALA A 360 8.87 -9.01 2.87
CA ALA A 360 7.45 -8.76 2.65
C ALA A 360 7.21 -7.51 1.78
N ALA A 361 7.91 -6.41 2.04
CA ALA A 361 7.84 -5.23 1.19
C ALA A 361 8.32 -5.51 -0.25
N LEU A 362 9.34 -6.35 -0.41
CA LEU A 362 9.83 -6.79 -1.72
C LEU A 362 8.84 -7.69 -2.46
N GLU A 363 8.20 -8.66 -1.79
CA GLU A 363 7.16 -9.50 -2.43
C GLU A 363 5.96 -8.64 -2.86
N MET A 364 5.56 -7.64 -2.04
CA MET A 364 4.55 -6.67 -2.42
C MET A 364 4.95 -5.86 -3.64
N MET A 365 6.19 -5.36 -3.68
CA MET A 365 6.74 -4.72 -4.86
C MET A 365 6.67 -5.68 -6.04
N GLN A 366 7.16 -6.92 -5.91
CA GLN A 366 7.26 -7.90 -6.99
C GLN A 366 5.95 -8.27 -7.67
N TYR A 367 4.90 -8.49 -6.90
CA TYR A 367 3.62 -8.92 -7.47
C TYR A 367 2.66 -7.77 -7.76
N LEU A 368 2.98 -6.55 -7.32
CA LEU A 368 2.22 -5.33 -7.63
C LEU A 368 3.06 -4.31 -8.42
N GLU A 369 4.20 -4.75 -8.95
CA GLU A 369 5.29 -4.05 -9.67
C GLU A 369 4.84 -3.31 -10.94
N LYS A 370 3.56 -3.36 -11.28
CA LYS A 370 2.98 -2.77 -12.50
C LYS A 370 2.47 -1.34 -12.27
N GLY A 371 2.99 -0.64 -11.26
CA GLY A 371 2.49 0.69 -10.89
C GLY A 371 0.99 0.68 -10.62
N ARG A 372 0.46 -0.42 -10.08
CA ARG A 372 -0.97 -0.55 -9.80
C ARG A 372 -1.41 0.55 -8.85
N ARG A 373 -2.54 1.18 -9.15
CA ARG A 373 -3.09 2.29 -8.38
C ARG A 373 -4.57 2.06 -8.12
N LYS A 374 -4.93 1.95 -6.84
CA LYS A 374 -6.33 1.77 -6.37
C LYS A 374 -6.99 3.11 -6.04
N SER A 375 -6.18 4.13 -5.72
CA SER A 375 -6.63 5.44 -5.25
C SER A 375 -5.51 6.50 -5.37
N ALA A 376 -5.36 7.37 -4.37
CA ALA A 376 -4.29 8.36 -4.21
C ALA A 376 -2.88 7.76 -4.18
N CYS A 377 -2.77 6.45 -3.97
CA CYS A 377 -1.52 5.73 -3.74
C CYS A 377 -1.38 4.57 -4.74
N THR A 378 -0.14 4.24 -5.11
CA THR A 378 0.11 2.90 -5.64
C THR A 378 -0.26 1.84 -4.60
N MET A 379 -0.55 0.61 -5.01
CA MET A 379 -0.87 -0.46 -4.06
C MET A 379 0.28 -0.80 -3.12
N LEU A 380 1.51 -0.67 -3.64
CA LEU A 380 2.70 -0.72 -2.81
C LEU A 380 2.66 0.39 -1.75
N GLY A 381 2.42 1.64 -2.17
CA GLY A 381 2.31 2.77 -1.26
C GLY A 381 1.20 2.61 -0.22
N HIS A 382 0.04 2.07 -0.61
CA HIS A 382 -1.08 1.76 0.29
C HIS A 382 -0.66 0.82 1.41
N SER A 383 -0.03 -0.30 1.07
CA SER A 383 0.39 -1.33 2.02
C SER A 383 1.51 -0.84 2.95
N LEU A 384 2.49 -0.11 2.41
CA LEU A 384 3.55 0.53 3.19
C LEU A 384 2.97 1.55 4.20
N ARG A 385 1.94 2.29 3.79
CA ARG A 385 1.26 3.28 4.65
C ARG A 385 0.48 2.61 5.79
N ILE A 386 -0.21 1.48 5.54
CA ILE A 386 -0.87 0.71 6.61
C ILE A 386 0.14 0.30 7.67
N ALA A 387 1.28 -0.28 7.26
CA ALA A 387 2.32 -0.70 8.19
C ALA A 387 2.95 0.50 8.94
N GLY A 388 3.14 1.63 8.26
CA GLY A 388 3.63 2.87 8.87
C GLY A 388 2.65 3.51 9.87
N VAL A 389 1.35 3.48 9.58
CA VAL A 389 0.31 3.93 10.51
C VAL A 389 0.22 3.00 11.71
N ALA A 390 0.33 1.69 11.52
CA ALA A 390 0.41 0.75 12.64
C ALA A 390 1.60 1.06 13.56
N GLU A 391 2.79 1.37 13.00
CA GLU A 391 3.94 1.80 13.79
C GLU A 391 3.66 3.07 14.59
N ARG A 392 3.10 4.11 13.94
CA ARG A 392 2.76 5.37 14.61
C ARG A 392 1.79 5.17 15.77
N LEU A 393 0.82 4.28 15.61
CA LEU A 393 -0.22 4.04 16.60
C LEU A 393 0.25 3.14 17.75
N PHE A 394 1.09 2.14 17.51
CA PHE A 394 1.45 1.15 18.54
C PHE A 394 2.89 1.29 19.06
N GLY A 395 3.81 1.89 18.30
CA GLY A 395 5.19 2.07 18.69
C GLY A 395 5.86 0.76 19.09
N GLU A 396 6.38 0.70 20.31
CA GLU A 396 7.06 -0.50 20.85
C GLU A 396 6.11 -1.68 21.06
N ALA A 397 4.81 -1.41 21.26
CA ALA A 397 3.78 -2.44 21.42
C ALA A 397 3.35 -3.08 20.10
N LEU A 398 3.86 -2.61 18.95
CA LEU A 398 3.58 -3.26 17.67
C LEU A 398 4.35 -4.58 17.59
N GLU A 399 3.70 -5.67 17.20
CA GLU A 399 4.41 -6.91 16.89
C GLU A 399 4.90 -6.90 15.43
N PRO A 400 6.14 -7.32 15.15
CA PRO A 400 6.67 -7.39 13.78
C PRO A 400 5.83 -8.25 12.82
N SER A 401 5.18 -9.31 13.32
CA SER A 401 4.26 -10.16 12.56
C SER A 401 3.03 -9.38 12.05
N ILE A 402 2.50 -8.45 12.86
CA ILE A 402 1.39 -7.58 12.49
C ILE A 402 1.84 -6.59 11.41
N ALA A 403 3.02 -5.98 11.56
CA ALA A 403 3.60 -5.10 10.54
C ALA A 403 3.83 -5.83 9.21
N THR A 404 4.36 -7.06 9.27
CA THR A 404 4.58 -7.90 8.09
C THR A 404 3.27 -8.29 7.43
N THR A 405 2.25 -8.64 8.22
CA THR A 405 0.91 -8.94 7.72
C THR A 405 0.27 -7.71 7.08
N ALA A 406 0.42 -6.52 7.69
CA ALA A 406 -0.05 -5.27 7.11
C ALA A 406 0.58 -4.98 5.74
N LEU A 407 1.85 -5.34 5.54
CA LEU A 407 2.46 -5.28 4.21
C LEU A 407 1.80 -6.26 3.24
N LEU A 408 1.56 -7.51 3.65
CA LEU A 408 1.09 -8.59 2.78
C LEU A 408 -0.45 -8.68 2.62
N HIS A 409 -1.24 -7.88 3.34
CA HIS A 409 -2.69 -8.11 3.48
C HIS A 409 -3.45 -8.23 2.15
N ASP A 410 -3.12 -7.39 1.17
CA ASP A 410 -3.76 -7.38 -0.15
C ASP A 410 -3.02 -8.24 -1.18
N VAL A 411 -1.83 -8.79 -0.89
CA VAL A 411 -0.97 -9.44 -1.92
C VAL A 411 -1.64 -10.59 -2.66
N VAL A 412 -2.53 -11.33 -1.98
CA VAL A 412 -3.24 -12.48 -2.57
C VAL A 412 -4.42 -12.03 -3.41
N GLU A 413 -5.25 -11.13 -2.88
CA GLU A 413 -6.40 -10.56 -3.60
C GLU A 413 -5.90 -9.83 -4.86
N ASP A 414 -4.90 -8.98 -4.66
CA ASP A 414 -4.46 -8.00 -5.62
C ASP A 414 -3.33 -8.47 -6.52
N GLY A 415 -2.58 -9.49 -6.11
CA GLY A 415 -1.54 -10.16 -6.91
C GLY A 415 -2.06 -11.35 -7.72
N SER A 416 -3.37 -11.61 -7.72
CA SER A 416 -3.97 -12.73 -8.44
C SER A 416 -3.96 -12.56 -9.97
N ARG A 417 -4.15 -13.67 -10.70
CA ARG A 417 -4.05 -13.69 -12.17
C ARG A 417 -5.12 -12.81 -12.84
N PRO A 418 -6.39 -12.77 -12.39
CA PRO A 418 -7.40 -11.89 -12.97
C PRO A 418 -7.13 -10.39 -12.77
N VAL A 419 -6.37 -10.02 -11.73
CA VAL A 419 -6.20 -8.62 -11.32
C VAL A 419 -4.85 -8.05 -11.76
N ALA A 420 -3.76 -8.72 -11.38
CA ALA A 420 -2.40 -8.30 -11.74
C ALA A 420 -1.78 -9.20 -12.81
N GLY A 421 -2.33 -10.37 -13.10
CA GLY A 421 -1.73 -11.34 -14.01
C GLY A 421 -0.46 -11.98 -13.45
N TYR A 422 -0.42 -12.21 -12.14
CA TYR A 422 0.53 -13.07 -11.43
C TYR A 422 -0.23 -14.19 -10.72
N ASP A 423 0.44 -15.29 -10.38
CA ASP A 423 -0.20 -16.44 -9.73
C ASP A 423 0.07 -16.42 -8.21
N GLN A 424 -0.23 -15.30 -7.54
CA GLN A 424 -0.11 -15.24 -6.08
C GLN A 424 -1.25 -15.98 -5.40
N SER A 425 -0.87 -16.72 -4.36
CA SER A 425 -1.79 -17.55 -3.58
C SER A 425 -1.33 -17.65 -2.13
N LEU A 426 -2.25 -18.02 -1.24
CA LEU A 426 -1.94 -18.30 0.16
C LEU A 426 -0.88 -19.41 0.30
N ASN A 427 -0.80 -20.35 -0.64
CA ASN A 427 0.23 -21.38 -0.66
C ASN A 427 1.62 -20.80 -0.93
N ASN A 428 1.75 -19.81 -1.82
CA ASN A 428 3.02 -19.14 -2.07
C ASN A 428 3.47 -18.37 -0.82
N ILE A 429 2.54 -17.65 -0.18
CA ILE A 429 2.82 -16.93 1.09
C ILE A 429 3.24 -17.92 2.18
N LYS A 430 2.55 -19.06 2.31
CA LYS A 430 2.90 -20.11 3.28
C LYS A 430 4.29 -20.69 3.02
N GLN A 431 4.65 -20.94 1.76
CA GLN A 431 5.99 -21.44 1.41
C GLN A 431 7.08 -20.41 1.73
N ARG A 432 6.80 -19.12 1.52
CA ARG A 432 7.78 -18.05 1.71
C ARG A 432 7.95 -17.61 3.17
N PHE A 433 6.84 -17.44 3.88
CA PHE A 433 6.77 -16.80 5.19
C PHE A 433 6.32 -17.74 6.33
N GLY A 434 5.92 -18.96 5.99
CA GLY A 434 5.45 -19.94 6.96
C GLY A 434 3.95 -19.86 7.25
N GLY A 435 3.47 -20.84 8.00
CA GLY A 435 2.05 -20.97 8.38
C GLY A 435 1.46 -19.74 9.07
N PRO A 436 2.08 -19.15 10.12
CA PRO A 436 1.45 -18.08 10.90
C PRO A 436 1.17 -16.81 10.11
N LEU A 437 2.16 -16.34 9.35
CA LEU A 437 2.00 -15.18 8.47
C LEU A 437 0.97 -15.47 7.37
N ALA A 438 1.00 -16.65 6.79
CA ALA A 438 0.03 -17.03 5.77
C ALA A 438 -1.40 -17.13 6.33
N ALA A 439 -1.61 -17.60 7.56
CA ALA A 439 -2.92 -17.61 8.21
C ALA A 439 -3.43 -16.20 8.51
N MET A 440 -2.57 -15.30 9.01
CA MET A 440 -2.94 -13.90 9.21
C MET A 440 -3.28 -13.19 7.89
N VAL A 441 -2.56 -13.49 6.80
CA VAL A 441 -2.92 -12.98 5.46
C VAL A 441 -4.23 -13.62 4.98
N SER A 442 -4.44 -14.91 5.22
CA SER A 442 -5.68 -15.64 4.89
C SER A 442 -6.89 -15.01 5.54
N GLU A 443 -6.78 -14.64 6.82
CA GLU A 443 -7.79 -13.96 7.61
C GLU A 443 -8.21 -12.60 7.01
N LEU A 444 -7.28 -11.92 6.32
CA LEU A 444 -7.51 -10.59 5.73
C LEU A 444 -7.92 -10.63 4.26
N THR A 445 -7.60 -11.73 3.56
CA THR A 445 -7.96 -11.95 2.15
C THR A 445 -9.47 -12.08 2.02
N ASP A 446 -10.11 -11.16 1.30
CA ASP A 446 -11.56 -11.21 1.10
C ASP A 446 -11.91 -12.44 0.22
N CYS A 447 -12.83 -13.28 0.71
CA CYS A 447 -13.44 -14.30 -0.15
C CYS A 447 -14.47 -13.65 -1.09
N GLU A 448 -14.93 -14.37 -2.12
CA GLU A 448 -15.90 -13.84 -3.11
C GLU A 448 -17.22 -13.35 -2.49
N SER A 449 -17.52 -13.71 -1.23
CA SER A 449 -18.72 -13.31 -0.50
C SER A 449 -18.42 -12.28 0.59
N THR A 450 -18.88 -11.04 0.38
CA THR A 450 -18.84 -9.96 1.41
C THR A 450 -19.58 -10.32 2.72
N ILE A 451 -20.45 -11.34 2.71
CA ILE A 451 -21.18 -11.83 3.89
C ILE A 451 -20.24 -12.52 4.87
N ALA A 452 -19.20 -13.20 4.37
CA ALA A 452 -18.31 -14.02 5.19
C ALA A 452 -17.44 -13.17 6.12
N ALA A 453 -16.88 -12.07 5.63
CA ALA A 453 -16.14 -11.12 6.46
C ALA A 453 -17.03 -10.47 7.55
N HIS A 454 -18.30 -10.20 7.22
CA HIS A 454 -19.28 -9.71 8.20
C HIS A 454 -19.55 -10.77 9.29
N GLN A 455 -19.82 -12.01 8.91
CA GLN A 455 -20.04 -13.11 9.86
C GLN A 455 -18.85 -13.30 10.79
N LYS A 456 -17.62 -13.21 10.26
CA LYS A 456 -16.40 -13.27 11.04
C LYS A 456 -16.29 -12.12 12.05
N ALA A 457 -16.57 -10.88 11.63
CA ALA A 457 -16.55 -9.72 12.54
C ALA A 457 -17.60 -9.81 13.66
N GLU A 458 -18.79 -10.32 13.37
CA GLU A 458 -19.84 -10.60 14.36
C GLU A 458 -19.41 -11.71 15.34
N ALA A 459 -18.74 -12.76 14.84
CA ALA A 459 -18.17 -13.80 15.68
C ALA A 459 -17.11 -13.22 16.62
N THR A 460 -16.19 -12.38 16.11
CA THR A 460 -15.18 -11.68 16.91
C THR A 460 -15.79 -10.83 18.02
N LEU A 461 -16.88 -10.10 17.74
CA LEU A 461 -17.57 -9.29 18.74
C LEU A 461 -18.14 -10.14 19.89
N ARG A 462 -18.54 -11.38 19.60
CA ARG A 462 -19.09 -12.32 20.59
C ARG A 462 -18.03 -13.09 21.37
N CYS A 463 -16.77 -13.05 20.97
CA CYS A 463 -15.69 -13.69 21.70
C CYS A 463 -15.51 -13.08 23.10
N ASP A 464 -15.14 -13.91 24.07
CA ASP A 464 -14.97 -13.46 25.47
C ASP A 464 -13.80 -12.50 25.64
N SER A 465 -12.71 -12.65 24.88
CA SER A 465 -11.53 -11.78 24.91
C SER A 465 -11.01 -11.52 23.49
N LEU A 466 -10.04 -10.62 23.33
CA LEU A 466 -9.21 -10.59 22.11
C LEU A 466 -8.36 -11.87 22.04
N ILE A 467 -8.02 -12.27 20.82
CA ILE A 467 -7.19 -13.44 20.54
C ILE A 467 -5.93 -12.96 19.86
N LEU A 468 -4.76 -13.26 20.44
CA LEU A 468 -3.48 -12.92 19.82
C LEU A 468 -3.20 -13.84 18.63
N PRO A 469 -2.51 -13.37 17.58
CA PRO A 469 -2.14 -14.23 16.45
C PRO A 469 -1.42 -15.51 16.86
N GLN A 470 -0.55 -15.44 17.87
CA GLN A 470 0.17 -16.59 18.42
C GLN A 470 -0.78 -17.55 19.13
N GLN A 471 -1.83 -17.07 19.79
CA GLN A 471 -2.78 -17.96 20.46
C GLN A 471 -3.59 -18.79 19.44
N GLN A 472 -3.89 -18.21 18.27
CA GLN A 472 -4.68 -18.87 17.25
C GLN A 472 -3.84 -19.72 16.29
N TYR A 473 -2.63 -19.27 15.94
CA TYR A 473 -1.84 -19.85 14.85
C TYR A 473 -0.50 -20.47 15.29
N ASN A 474 -0.10 -20.41 16.56
CA ASN A 474 1.17 -20.98 17.05
C ASN A 474 1.01 -22.45 17.51
N PHE A 475 0.89 -23.38 16.54
CA PHE A 475 0.91 -24.83 16.80
C PHE A 475 2.05 -25.51 16.02
N ASP A 476 2.59 -26.60 16.57
CA ASP A 476 3.72 -27.41 16.06
C ASP A 476 3.55 -28.06 14.65
N ARG A 477 2.59 -27.62 13.81
CA ARG A 477 2.25 -28.21 12.50
C ARG A 477 2.15 -27.20 11.35
N PHE A 478 3.14 -26.32 11.22
CA PHE A 478 3.12 -25.22 10.23
C PHE A 478 3.05 -25.65 8.75
N THR A 479 3.43 -26.88 8.40
CA THR A 479 3.39 -27.40 7.03
C THR A 479 2.03 -27.98 6.63
N GLU A 480 1.17 -28.38 7.57
CA GLU A 480 -0.09 -29.09 7.30
C GLU A 480 -1.35 -28.19 7.33
N MET A 481 -1.23 -26.93 7.75
CA MET A 481 -2.38 -26.02 7.86
C MET A 481 -3.05 -25.79 6.50
N THR A 482 -4.36 -26.05 6.42
CA THR A 482 -5.19 -25.72 5.26
C THR A 482 -5.64 -24.27 5.41
N LEU A 483 -5.34 -23.44 4.41
CA LEU A 483 -5.65 -22.01 4.40
C LEU A 483 -6.85 -21.75 3.50
N GLU A 484 -7.81 -20.99 4.00
CA GLU A 484 -9.01 -20.57 3.28
C GLU A 484 -9.16 -19.04 3.37
N PRO A 485 -9.45 -18.34 2.26
CA PRO A 485 -9.69 -16.90 2.28
C PRO A 485 -10.75 -16.51 3.32
N THR A 486 -10.52 -15.42 4.05
CA THR A 486 -11.28 -14.95 5.21
C THR A 486 -11.22 -15.87 6.44
N ALA A 487 -11.05 -17.19 6.27
CA ALA A 487 -11.09 -18.20 7.33
C ALA A 487 -12.33 -18.03 8.23
N THR A 488 -13.52 -18.20 7.64
CA THR A 488 -14.82 -17.80 8.22
C THR A 488 -15.22 -18.55 9.48
N HIS A 489 -14.58 -19.68 9.76
CA HIS A 489 -14.86 -20.52 10.92
C HIS A 489 -14.18 -20.03 12.20
N GLU A 490 -13.26 -19.06 12.10
CA GLU A 490 -12.51 -18.51 13.24
C GLU A 490 -12.73 -17.00 13.36
N PRO A 491 -12.74 -16.43 14.58
CA PRO A 491 -12.76 -14.99 14.79
C PRO A 491 -11.48 -14.32 14.25
N TYR A 492 -11.56 -12.99 14.11
CA TYR A 492 -10.38 -12.17 13.85
C TYR A 492 -9.43 -12.18 15.05
N THR A 493 -8.14 -12.37 14.77
CA THR A 493 -7.05 -12.13 15.71
C THR A 493 -6.84 -10.64 15.92
N LEU A 494 -6.11 -10.26 16.97
CA LEU A 494 -5.74 -8.86 17.23
C LEU A 494 -4.99 -8.24 16.04
N GLY A 495 -4.08 -9.01 15.42
CA GLY A 495 -3.37 -8.58 14.22
C GLY A 495 -4.32 -8.31 13.06
N GLY A 496 -5.28 -9.19 12.81
CA GLY A 496 -6.29 -8.97 11.77
C GLY A 496 -7.22 -7.80 12.06
N ILE A 497 -7.63 -7.61 13.33
CA ILE A 497 -8.42 -6.44 13.75
C ILE A 497 -7.68 -5.14 13.46
N ILE A 498 -6.42 -5.05 13.90
CA ILE A 498 -5.58 -3.86 13.71
C ILE A 498 -5.44 -3.56 12.22
N THR A 499 -5.04 -4.54 11.41
CA THR A 499 -4.83 -4.34 9.98
C THR A 499 -6.11 -3.95 9.25
N LYS A 500 -7.25 -4.62 9.51
CA LYS A 500 -8.52 -4.33 8.82
C LYS A 500 -9.09 -2.94 9.15
N ILE A 501 -8.92 -2.49 10.41
CA ILE A 501 -9.32 -1.14 10.82
C ILE A 501 -8.43 -0.09 10.17
N ILE A 502 -7.11 -0.29 10.16
CA ILE A 502 -6.17 0.66 9.55
C ILE A 502 -6.35 0.73 8.03
N ASP A 503 -6.48 -0.41 7.34
CA ASP A 503 -6.80 -0.49 5.90
C ASP A 503 -8.06 0.33 5.56
N THR A 504 -9.15 0.11 6.32
CA THR A 504 -10.39 0.86 6.09
C THR A 504 -10.21 2.36 6.32
N ALA A 505 -9.55 2.76 7.41
CA ALA A 505 -9.32 4.17 7.74
C ALA A 505 -8.44 4.86 6.68
N ILE A 506 -7.42 4.16 6.17
CA ILE A 506 -6.57 4.66 5.07
C ILE A 506 -7.36 4.77 3.77
N SER A 507 -8.19 3.79 3.45
CA SER A 507 -9.08 3.83 2.27
C SER A 507 -10.05 5.03 2.33
N GLU A 508 -10.57 5.35 3.52
CA GLU A 508 -11.38 6.55 3.76
C GLU A 508 -10.56 7.84 3.58
N GLU A 509 -9.34 7.92 4.13
CA GLU A 509 -8.44 9.06 3.91
C GLU A 509 -8.06 9.26 2.45
N GLU A 510 -7.78 8.18 1.72
CA GLU A 510 -7.53 8.22 0.28
C GLU A 510 -8.78 8.72 -0.47
N GLY A 511 -9.96 8.27 -0.07
CA GLY A 511 -11.25 8.74 -0.56
C GLY A 511 -11.51 10.23 -0.30
N ILE A 512 -10.97 10.77 0.79
CA ILE A 512 -10.99 12.21 1.12
C ILE A 512 -9.97 12.95 0.26
N ARG A 513 -8.77 12.38 0.11
CA ARG A 513 -7.56 13.01 -0.44
C ARG A 513 -7.36 12.84 -1.94
N ASP A 514 -8.13 12.04 -2.64
CA ASP A 514 -8.04 11.93 -4.10
C ASP A 514 -9.37 12.28 -4.78
N PRO A 515 -9.47 13.36 -5.57
CA PRO A 515 -10.70 13.67 -6.28
C PRO A 515 -10.96 12.71 -7.44
N ASP A 516 -10.02 11.81 -7.78
CA ASP A 516 -10.19 10.79 -8.80
C ASP A 516 -10.91 9.54 -8.24
N THR A 517 -10.82 9.31 -6.91
CA THR A 517 -11.83 8.51 -6.17
C THR A 517 -13.18 9.23 -6.06
N MET A 518 -13.33 10.41 -6.66
CA MET A 518 -14.59 11.11 -6.88
C MET A 518 -14.89 11.27 -8.39
N SER A 519 -14.53 10.30 -9.21
CA SER A 519 -14.92 10.21 -10.61
C SER A 519 -16.04 9.19 -10.81
N GLY A 520 -16.80 9.33 -11.91
CA GLY A 520 -17.92 8.44 -12.24
C GLY A 520 -18.92 8.31 -11.09
N TRP A 521 -19.22 7.06 -10.68
CA TRP A 521 -20.12 6.78 -9.56
C TRP A 521 -19.59 7.30 -8.22
N TRP A 522 -18.27 7.25 -7.99
CA TRP A 522 -17.67 7.59 -6.71
C TRP A 522 -17.65 9.10 -6.41
N ARG A 523 -18.03 9.93 -7.38
CA ARG A 523 -18.34 11.36 -7.16
C ARG A 523 -19.56 11.57 -6.28
N HIS A 524 -20.45 10.57 -6.23
CA HIS A 524 -21.78 10.70 -5.68
C HIS A 524 -21.94 9.93 -4.37
N SER A 525 -22.91 10.38 -3.56
CA SER A 525 -23.07 9.89 -2.19
C SER A 525 -23.46 8.42 -2.12
N GLY A 526 -24.26 7.94 -3.08
CA GLY A 526 -24.87 6.62 -3.04
C GLY A 526 -23.86 5.49 -2.93
N ILE A 527 -22.84 5.46 -3.80
CA ILE A 527 -21.82 4.40 -3.74
C ILE A 527 -20.90 4.55 -2.52
N ARG A 528 -20.54 5.79 -2.16
CA ARG A 528 -19.61 6.10 -1.05
C ARG A 528 -20.20 5.67 0.29
N ILE A 529 -21.45 6.07 0.56
CA ILE A 529 -22.16 5.70 1.78
C ILE A 529 -22.52 4.22 1.77
N TYR A 530 -22.88 3.65 0.60
CA TYR A 530 -23.10 2.21 0.51
C TYR A 530 -21.83 1.42 0.87
N TRP A 531 -20.67 1.79 0.32
CA TRP A 531 -19.40 1.15 0.63
C TRP A 531 -19.03 1.31 2.10
N SER A 532 -19.06 2.53 2.63
CA SER A 532 -18.72 2.82 4.03
C SER A 532 -19.66 2.14 5.01
N TYR A 533 -20.98 2.09 4.74
CA TYR A 533 -21.94 1.51 5.67
C TYR A 533 -22.19 0.00 5.49
N HIS A 534 -22.45 -0.46 4.26
CA HIS A 534 -22.88 -1.83 3.97
C HIS A 534 -21.75 -2.78 3.64
N VAL A 535 -20.62 -2.29 3.09
CA VAL A 535 -19.48 -3.14 2.72
C VAL A 535 -18.46 -3.15 3.86
N ARG A 536 -17.70 -2.07 4.03
CA ARG A 536 -16.65 -2.00 5.07
C ARG A 536 -17.23 -1.83 6.47
N GLY A 537 -18.25 -1.00 6.63
CA GLY A 537 -18.84 -0.73 7.94
C GLY A 537 -19.48 -1.94 8.63
N ARG A 538 -19.94 -2.96 7.88
CA ARG A 538 -20.43 -4.21 8.46
C ARG A 538 -19.33 -5.05 9.10
N VAL A 539 -18.09 -4.89 8.64
CA VAL A 539 -16.90 -5.53 9.22
C VAL A 539 -16.37 -4.66 10.36
N VAL A 540 -16.12 -3.38 10.09
CA VAL A 540 -15.40 -2.51 11.03
C VAL A 540 -16.21 -2.16 12.28
N ARG A 541 -17.53 -1.91 12.20
CA ARG A 541 -18.32 -1.52 13.38
C ARG A 541 -18.27 -2.57 14.51
N PRO A 542 -18.50 -3.88 14.26
CA PRO A 542 -18.30 -4.90 15.28
C PRO A 542 -16.90 -4.88 15.91
N LEU A 543 -15.85 -4.69 15.08
CA LEU A 543 -14.47 -4.67 15.57
C LEU A 543 -14.19 -3.45 16.46
N LEU A 544 -14.67 -2.26 16.10
CA LEU A 544 -14.59 -1.06 16.95
C LEU A 544 -15.29 -1.27 18.29
N CYS A 545 -16.47 -1.89 18.29
CA CYS A 545 -17.21 -2.20 19.52
C CYS A 545 -16.47 -3.22 20.40
N LYS A 546 -15.85 -4.23 19.78
CA LYS A 546 -15.02 -5.22 20.48
C LYS A 546 -13.83 -4.54 21.14
N LEU A 547 -13.04 -3.76 20.41
CA LEU A 547 -11.91 -3.02 20.98
C LEU A 547 -12.32 -2.13 22.14
N ALA A 548 -13.40 -1.37 21.97
CA ALA A 548 -13.88 -0.47 23.01
C ALA A 548 -14.38 -1.22 24.27
N THR A 549 -14.92 -2.43 24.11
CA THR A 549 -15.33 -3.28 25.24
C THR A 549 -14.12 -3.85 25.99
N GLU A 550 -13.07 -4.21 25.26
CA GLU A 550 -11.85 -4.80 25.83
C GLU A 550 -11.01 -3.77 26.57
N ILE A 551 -10.97 -2.52 26.10
CA ILE A 551 -10.35 -1.40 26.82
C ILE A 551 -11.05 -1.17 28.15
N VAL A 552 -12.39 -1.06 28.16
CA VAL A 552 -13.17 -0.89 29.42
C VAL A 552 -12.92 -2.05 30.38
N ARG A 553 -12.94 -3.30 29.89
CA ARG A 553 -12.67 -4.48 30.73
C ARG A 553 -11.27 -4.47 31.35
N HIS A 554 -10.27 -3.95 30.64
CA HIS A 554 -8.91 -3.77 31.17
C HIS A 554 -8.89 -2.70 32.26
N GLU A 555 -9.49 -1.54 32.00
CA GLU A 555 -9.55 -0.39 32.92
C GLU A 555 -10.34 -0.72 34.20
N ASP A 556 -11.41 -1.50 34.10
CA ASP A 556 -12.23 -1.96 35.23
C ASP A 556 -11.57 -3.05 36.09
N GLY A 557 -10.39 -3.55 35.68
CA GLY A 557 -9.67 -4.62 36.38
C GLY A 557 -10.35 -5.99 36.34
N ALA A 558 -11.37 -6.16 35.49
CA ALA A 558 -12.19 -7.36 35.38
C ALA A 558 -11.56 -8.48 34.52
N SER A 559 -10.30 -8.33 34.08
CA SER A 559 -9.63 -9.34 33.28
C SER A 559 -9.35 -10.62 34.10
N ASN A 560 -10.04 -11.71 33.74
CA ASN A 560 -9.65 -13.05 34.16
C ASN A 560 -8.16 -13.25 33.81
N GLN A 561 -7.39 -13.90 34.69
CA GLN A 561 -5.93 -14.11 34.62
C GLN A 561 -5.35 -14.61 33.28
N LYS A 562 -6.18 -15.01 32.30
CA LYS A 562 -5.76 -15.59 31.02
C LYS A 562 -5.46 -14.60 29.89
N SER A 563 -5.74 -13.30 30.02
CA SER A 563 -5.37 -12.30 28.99
C SER A 563 -5.24 -10.90 29.59
N ARG A 564 -4.09 -10.59 30.21
CA ARG A 564 -3.76 -9.21 30.54
C ARG A 564 -3.08 -8.57 29.33
N MET A 565 -3.79 -7.68 28.64
CA MET A 565 -3.17 -6.75 27.70
C MET A 565 -2.20 -5.85 28.46
N SER A 566 -1.09 -5.44 27.86
CA SER A 566 -0.20 -4.44 28.46
C SER A 566 -0.81 -3.04 28.33
N ASP A 567 -0.46 -2.14 29.26
CA ASP A 567 -0.91 -0.75 29.20
C ASP A 567 -0.46 -0.04 27.90
N ALA A 568 0.72 -0.41 27.39
CA ALA A 568 1.24 0.08 26.12
C ALA A 568 0.36 -0.36 24.93
N LEU A 569 -0.09 -1.62 24.91
CA LEU A 569 -1.00 -2.13 23.90
C LEU A 569 -2.36 -1.42 23.98
N VAL A 570 -2.92 -1.27 25.19
CA VAL A 570 -4.19 -0.56 25.41
C VAL A 570 -4.10 0.90 24.95
N ALA A 571 -3.00 1.59 25.24
CA ALA A 571 -2.76 2.94 24.73
C ALA A 571 -2.72 2.97 23.18
N GLY A 572 -2.13 1.95 22.55
CA GLY A 572 -2.16 1.79 21.09
C GLY A 572 -3.58 1.57 20.55
N LEU A 573 -4.39 0.72 21.20
CA LEU A 573 -5.78 0.49 20.82
C LEU A 573 -6.65 1.74 20.95
N ARG A 574 -6.44 2.55 21.99
CA ARG A 574 -7.11 3.86 22.14
C ARG A 574 -6.77 4.78 20.97
N ARG A 575 -5.49 4.89 20.60
CA ARG A 575 -5.07 5.68 19.42
C ARG A 575 -5.64 5.14 18.12
N LEU A 576 -5.73 3.81 17.96
CA LEU A 576 -6.37 3.19 16.79
C LEU A 576 -7.86 3.54 16.70
N LEU A 577 -8.59 3.49 17.81
CA LEU A 577 -9.99 3.92 17.86
C LEU A 577 -10.15 5.40 17.50
N SER A 578 -9.34 6.28 18.12
CA SER A 578 -9.33 7.71 17.78
C SER A 578 -9.10 7.94 16.29
N TYR A 579 -8.04 7.34 15.75
CA TYR A 579 -7.65 7.49 14.34
C TYR A 579 -8.73 6.99 13.37
N SER A 580 -9.29 5.80 13.62
CA SER A 580 -10.31 5.22 12.75
C SER A 580 -11.64 5.98 12.82
N ILE A 581 -12.05 6.43 14.02
CA ILE A 581 -13.27 7.21 14.19
C ILE A 581 -13.13 8.59 13.52
N GLU A 582 -11.97 9.25 13.69
CA GLU A 582 -11.67 10.51 13.03
C GLU A 582 -11.73 10.40 11.51
N SER A 583 -11.07 9.40 10.91
CA SER A 583 -11.13 9.17 9.46
C SER A 583 -12.57 8.94 8.97
N ALA A 584 -13.33 8.10 9.67
CA ALA A 584 -14.73 7.81 9.30
C ALA A 584 -15.66 9.03 9.41
N ASP A 585 -15.42 9.90 10.39
CA ASP A 585 -16.20 11.13 10.59
C ASP A 585 -15.82 12.19 9.54
N GLN A 586 -14.53 12.35 9.22
CA GLN A 586 -14.08 13.20 8.11
C GLN A 586 -14.68 12.72 6.77
N TYR A 587 -14.69 11.40 6.53
CA TYR A 587 -15.28 10.81 5.33
C TYR A 587 -16.80 11.08 5.27
N ALA A 588 -17.49 10.96 6.40
CA ALA A 588 -18.91 11.28 6.50
C ALA A 588 -19.19 12.76 6.23
N VAL A 589 -18.37 13.70 6.74
CA VAL A 589 -18.51 15.13 6.46
C VAL A 589 -18.36 15.43 4.98
N GLN A 590 -17.38 14.85 4.30
CA GLN A 590 -17.24 15.00 2.85
C GLN A 590 -18.47 14.44 2.11
N ASN A 591 -18.97 13.27 2.52
CA ASN A 591 -20.19 12.69 1.93
C ASN A 591 -21.43 13.57 2.15
N LEU A 592 -21.55 14.24 3.30
CA LEU A 592 -22.63 15.19 3.57
C LEU A 592 -22.50 16.46 2.72
N ALA A 593 -21.27 16.90 2.44
CA ALA A 593 -21.02 17.99 1.49
C ALA A 593 -21.40 17.59 0.04
N ILE A 594 -21.15 16.34 -0.35
CA ILE A 594 -21.59 15.78 -1.63
C ILE A 594 -23.12 15.73 -1.69
N ILE A 595 -23.80 15.20 -0.67
CA ILE A 595 -25.27 15.18 -0.58
C ILE A 595 -25.83 16.60 -0.68
N ALA A 596 -25.25 17.55 0.06
CA ALA A 596 -25.66 18.94 -0.01
C ALA A 596 -25.59 19.50 -1.44
N ASP A 597 -24.57 19.12 -2.22
CA ASP A 597 -24.48 19.51 -3.63
C ASP A 597 -25.48 18.77 -4.54
N GLU A 598 -25.72 17.48 -4.30
CA GLU A 598 -26.71 16.68 -5.04
C GLU A 598 -28.13 17.29 -4.91
N TYR A 599 -28.45 17.86 -3.74
CA TYR A 599 -29.72 18.52 -3.45
C TYR A 599 -29.69 20.06 -3.65
N GLY A 600 -28.57 20.62 -4.12
CA GLY A 600 -28.45 22.06 -4.38
C GLY A 600 -28.59 22.96 -3.14
N LEU A 601 -28.12 22.48 -1.98
CA LEU A 601 -28.20 23.19 -0.71
C LEU A 601 -27.20 24.37 -0.66
N LYS A 602 -27.65 25.46 -0.05
CA LYS A 602 -26.78 26.62 0.23
C LYS A 602 -25.83 26.32 1.39
N GLN A 603 -24.77 27.13 1.53
CA GLN A 603 -23.76 26.96 2.58
C GLN A 603 -24.36 26.82 4.00
N GLN A 604 -25.35 27.64 4.34
CA GLN A 604 -26.05 27.54 5.64
C GLN A 604 -26.80 26.22 5.81
N GLN A 605 -27.50 25.75 4.77
CA GLN A 605 -28.24 24.48 4.78
C GLN A 605 -27.29 23.27 4.82
N ARG A 606 -26.14 23.37 4.15
CA ARG A 606 -25.05 22.37 4.24
C ARG A 606 -24.50 22.29 5.67
N ALA A 607 -24.22 23.44 6.29
CA ALA A 607 -23.77 23.49 7.67
C ALA A 607 -24.82 22.91 8.64
N GLU A 608 -26.10 23.21 8.40
CA GLU A 608 -27.22 22.65 9.17
C GLU A 608 -27.34 21.13 8.99
N LEU A 609 -27.22 20.62 7.76
CA LEU A 609 -27.20 19.17 7.47
C LEU A 609 -26.08 18.48 8.24
N ILE A 610 -24.85 19.00 8.17
CA ILE A 610 -23.69 18.44 8.86
C ILE A 610 -23.91 18.48 10.38
N ARG A 611 -24.30 19.64 10.92
CA ARG A 611 -24.52 19.82 12.36
C ARG A 611 -25.57 18.85 12.89
N THR A 612 -26.74 18.79 12.26
CA THR A 612 -27.86 17.95 12.72
C THR A 612 -27.58 16.45 12.54
N PHE A 613 -26.76 16.06 11.56
CA PHE A 613 -26.36 14.68 11.36
C PHE A 613 -25.58 14.14 12.58
N PHE A 614 -24.63 14.91 13.11
CA PHE A 614 -23.83 14.51 14.28
C PHE A 614 -24.47 14.87 15.63
N ASP A 615 -25.63 15.52 15.64
CA ASP A 615 -26.29 15.97 16.87
C ASP A 615 -27.04 14.81 17.56
N ALA A 616 -26.44 14.26 18.61
CA ALA A 616 -27.03 13.17 19.41
C ALA A 616 -28.30 13.57 20.17
N SER A 617 -28.59 14.87 20.33
CA SER A 617 -29.81 15.33 21.00
C SER A 617 -31.07 15.23 20.13
N ILE A 618 -30.90 15.08 18.81
CA ILE A 618 -32.01 14.92 17.88
C ILE A 618 -32.34 13.42 17.77
N ASP A 619 -33.53 13.05 18.22
CA ASP A 619 -34.06 11.70 18.10
C ASP A 619 -34.08 11.22 16.64
N GLN A 620 -33.88 9.92 16.41
CA GLN A 620 -33.78 9.36 15.07
C GLN A 620 -35.08 9.51 14.27
N GLU A 621 -36.25 9.35 14.90
CA GLU A 621 -37.54 9.50 14.23
C GLU A 621 -37.84 10.97 13.93
N ILE A 622 -37.47 11.88 14.84
CA ILE A 622 -37.53 13.34 14.58
C ILE A 622 -36.62 13.72 13.41
N TYR A 623 -35.37 13.25 13.42
CA TYR A 623 -34.43 13.53 12.33
C TYR A 623 -34.98 13.03 10.98
N ARG A 624 -35.58 11.84 10.97
CA ARG A 624 -36.18 11.23 9.78
C ARG A 624 -37.43 11.98 9.30
N ALA A 625 -38.31 12.40 10.21
CA ALA A 625 -39.60 13.00 9.86
C ALA A 625 -39.53 14.51 9.60
N GLU A 626 -38.60 15.22 10.26
CA GLU A 626 -38.59 16.69 10.28
C GLU A 626 -37.34 17.29 9.63
N VAL A 627 -36.16 16.67 9.78
CA VAL A 627 -34.90 17.22 9.24
C VAL A 627 -34.68 16.77 7.79
N VAL A 628 -34.79 15.46 7.53
CA VAL A 628 -34.54 14.89 6.20
C VAL A 628 -35.46 15.48 5.13
N PRO A 629 -36.79 15.57 5.30
CA PRO A 629 -37.67 16.09 4.24
C PRO A 629 -37.48 17.59 3.94
N VAL A 630 -37.02 18.37 4.92
CA VAL A 630 -36.78 19.81 4.78
C VAL A 630 -35.48 20.09 4.05
N LEU A 631 -34.41 19.39 4.42
CA LEU A 631 -33.09 19.61 3.82
C LEU A 631 -32.93 18.83 2.51
N LEU A 632 -33.42 17.60 2.42
CA LEU A 632 -33.22 16.68 1.31
C LEU A 632 -34.50 16.55 0.47
N ASP A 633 -34.92 17.70 -0.06
CA ASP A 633 -36.13 17.87 -0.87
C ASP A 633 -36.01 17.19 -2.25
N GLU A 634 -36.93 16.26 -2.51
CA GLU A 634 -36.99 15.50 -3.76
C GLU A 634 -37.14 16.39 -4.99
N GLN A 635 -37.88 17.49 -4.91
CA GLN A 635 -38.04 18.40 -6.04
C GLN A 635 -36.70 19.03 -6.44
N LYS A 636 -35.85 19.37 -5.46
CA LYS A 636 -34.52 19.91 -5.73
C LYS A 636 -33.63 18.85 -6.35
N LEU A 637 -33.66 17.61 -5.85
CA LEU A 637 -32.88 16.53 -6.46
C LEU A 637 -33.28 16.31 -7.92
N GLN A 638 -34.57 16.26 -8.23
CA GLN A 638 -35.05 16.08 -9.61
C GLN A 638 -34.65 17.25 -10.52
N GLN A 639 -34.59 18.49 -10.01
CA GLN A 639 -34.03 19.63 -10.75
C GLN A 639 -32.53 19.45 -11.04
N ARG A 640 -31.77 18.89 -10.09
CA ARG A 640 -30.32 18.64 -10.24
C ARG A 640 -30.04 17.48 -11.20
N ILE A 641 -30.91 16.46 -11.22
CA ILE A 641 -30.89 15.40 -12.22
C ILE A 641 -31.23 15.95 -13.61
N SER A 642 -32.32 16.72 -13.72
CA SER A 642 -32.79 17.31 -14.99
C SER A 642 -31.78 18.30 -15.60
N SER A 643 -30.94 18.94 -14.78
CA SER A 643 -29.86 19.82 -15.24
C SER A 643 -28.55 19.09 -15.55
N GLY A 644 -28.50 17.77 -15.37
CA GLY A 644 -27.31 16.96 -15.62
C GLY A 644 -26.21 17.08 -14.57
N LEU A 645 -26.48 17.77 -13.44
CA LEU A 645 -25.52 17.92 -12.34
C LEU A 645 -25.45 16.66 -11.47
N VAL A 646 -26.51 15.86 -11.46
CA VAL A 646 -26.57 14.51 -10.92
C VAL A 646 -26.97 13.57 -12.06
N PRO A 647 -26.27 12.45 -12.32
CA PRO A 647 -26.58 11.61 -13.48
C PRO A 647 -27.97 10.97 -13.41
N ALA A 648 -28.34 10.38 -12.27
CA ALA A 648 -29.61 9.68 -12.06
C ALA A 648 -29.83 9.39 -10.56
N GLU A 649 -31.03 8.94 -10.21
CA GLU A 649 -31.44 8.60 -8.84
C GLU A 649 -30.50 7.58 -8.18
N ASN A 650 -30.09 6.52 -8.88
CA ASN A 650 -29.23 5.45 -8.35
C ASN A 650 -27.81 5.89 -7.94
N TYR A 651 -27.42 7.13 -8.21
CA TYR A 651 -26.17 7.71 -7.74
C TYR A 651 -26.29 8.31 -6.33
N VAL A 652 -27.50 8.55 -5.84
CA VAL A 652 -27.76 9.26 -4.58
C VAL A 652 -28.15 8.29 -3.46
N THR A 653 -27.70 8.58 -2.23
CA THR A 653 -27.88 7.71 -1.06
C THR A 653 -29.34 7.40 -0.70
N MET A 654 -30.27 8.27 -1.07
CA MET A 654 -31.71 8.05 -0.85
C MET A 654 -32.31 6.99 -1.78
N TYR A 655 -31.52 6.42 -2.68
CA TYR A 655 -31.97 5.48 -3.69
C TYR A 655 -31.11 4.22 -3.70
N THR A 656 -31.71 3.11 -4.12
CA THR A 656 -30.97 1.87 -4.32
C THR A 656 -30.15 1.95 -5.60
N LYS A 657 -29.08 1.14 -5.71
CA LYS A 657 -28.26 1.07 -6.94
C LYS A 657 -29.04 0.68 -8.20
N ARG A 658 -30.23 0.08 -8.03
CA ARG A 658 -31.13 -0.35 -9.11
C ARG A 658 -32.26 0.65 -9.38
N ALA A 659 -32.26 1.80 -8.71
CA ALA A 659 -33.27 2.83 -8.93
C ALA A 659 -33.20 3.34 -10.38
N GLY A 660 -34.36 3.49 -10.99
CA GLY A 660 -34.57 4.23 -12.24
C GLY A 660 -35.67 5.27 -12.03
N GLY A 661 -35.95 6.13 -13.03
CA GLY A 661 -36.66 7.43 -12.90
C GLY A 661 -38.14 7.45 -12.44
N ASN A 662 -38.57 6.52 -11.59
CA ASN A 662 -39.81 6.52 -10.83
C ASN A 662 -39.64 5.78 -9.47
N SER A 663 -38.41 5.64 -8.99
CA SER A 663 -38.17 4.91 -7.74
C SER A 663 -38.62 5.77 -6.57
N GLN A 664 -39.06 5.15 -5.48
CA GLN A 664 -39.34 5.90 -4.26
C GLN A 664 -38.06 6.08 -3.46
N ALA A 665 -37.82 7.31 -2.98
CA ALA A 665 -36.75 7.60 -2.05
C ALA A 665 -36.92 6.77 -0.76
N ASP A 666 -35.84 6.16 -0.30
CA ASP A 666 -35.72 5.46 0.98
C ASP A 666 -34.56 6.04 1.78
N SER A 667 -34.90 6.74 2.86
CA SER A 667 -33.91 7.30 3.80
C SER A 667 -33.22 6.24 4.66
N GLY A 668 -33.61 4.96 4.58
CA GLY A 668 -33.15 3.90 5.47
C GLY A 668 -31.63 3.74 5.55
N THR A 669 -30.92 3.83 4.41
CA THR A 669 -29.44 3.77 4.42
C THR A 669 -28.84 5.03 5.05
N PHE A 670 -29.37 6.22 4.75
CA PHE A 670 -28.90 7.48 5.31
C PHE A 670 -29.08 7.55 6.84
N ILE A 671 -30.25 7.14 7.33
CA ILE A 671 -30.55 7.08 8.78
C ILE A 671 -29.62 6.09 9.49
N LYS A 672 -29.40 4.92 8.91
CA LYS A 672 -28.45 3.93 9.45
C LYS A 672 -27.02 4.44 9.45
N TYR A 673 -26.63 5.21 8.43
CA TYR A 673 -25.32 5.86 8.39
C TYR A 673 -25.15 6.90 9.51
N ARG A 674 -26.19 7.70 9.78
CA ARG A 674 -26.24 8.59 10.95
C ARG A 674 -26.11 7.81 12.26
N ALA A 675 -26.87 6.75 12.44
CA ALA A 675 -26.81 5.93 13.65
C ALA A 675 -25.40 5.38 13.91
N ALA A 676 -24.68 4.98 12.86
CA ALA A 676 -23.28 4.55 12.96
C ALA A 676 -22.34 5.69 13.40
N ALA A 677 -22.55 6.92 12.92
CA ALA A 677 -21.77 8.08 13.38
C ALA A 677 -22.03 8.39 14.86
N LEU A 678 -23.29 8.37 15.29
CA LEU A 678 -23.64 8.57 16.70
C LEU A 678 -23.09 7.46 17.61
N GLN A 679 -23.03 6.22 17.12
CA GLN A 679 -22.40 5.11 17.83
C GLN A 679 -20.90 5.35 18.04
N ARG A 680 -20.18 5.87 17.03
CA ARG A 680 -18.77 6.25 17.17
C ARG A 680 -18.59 7.37 18.19
N ALA A 681 -19.44 8.41 18.15
CA ALA A 681 -19.42 9.48 19.14
C ALA A 681 -19.63 8.95 20.57
N ALA A 682 -20.54 7.98 20.76
CA ALA A 682 -20.75 7.33 22.05
C ALA A 682 -19.50 6.56 22.53
N ILE A 683 -18.74 5.92 21.63
CA ILE A 683 -17.45 5.28 21.96
C ILE A 683 -16.43 6.33 22.42
N VAL A 684 -16.30 7.44 21.69
CA VAL A 684 -15.40 8.56 22.02
C VAL A 684 -15.71 9.10 23.41
N THR A 685 -16.98 9.39 23.70
CA THR A 685 -17.41 9.89 25.02
C THR A 685 -17.17 8.86 26.12
N ARG A 686 -17.54 7.60 25.89
CA ARG A 686 -17.41 6.54 26.91
C ARG A 686 -15.96 6.30 27.32
N LEU A 687 -15.04 6.35 26.36
CA LEU A 687 -13.63 6.06 26.59
C LEU A 687 -12.79 7.32 26.83
N GLU A 688 -13.37 8.52 26.76
CA GLU A 688 -12.64 9.79 26.84
C GLU A 688 -11.49 9.85 25.82
N LEU A 689 -11.78 9.49 24.56
CA LEU A 689 -10.79 9.50 23.50
C LEU A 689 -10.48 10.92 23.03
N GLU A 690 -9.21 11.17 22.71
CA GLU A 690 -8.83 12.34 21.92
C GLU A 690 -9.48 12.20 20.54
N HIS A 691 -10.34 13.16 20.20
CA HIS A 691 -10.98 13.27 18.89
C HIS A 691 -10.86 14.72 18.48
N GLY A 692 -10.15 14.99 17.39
CA GLY A 692 -9.80 16.35 16.99
C GLY A 692 -11.04 17.24 16.95
N ALA A 693 -10.94 18.42 17.55
CA ALA A 693 -12.06 19.33 17.76
C ALA A 693 -12.92 19.47 16.49
N ALA A 694 -14.14 18.92 16.53
CA ALA A 694 -15.04 18.72 15.39
C ALA A 694 -15.39 19.99 14.58
N GLY A 695 -15.02 21.19 15.05
CA GLY A 695 -15.24 22.44 14.32
C GLY A 695 -14.25 22.66 13.17
N SER A 696 -12.98 22.89 13.49
CA SER A 696 -11.98 23.32 12.49
C SER A 696 -11.66 22.24 11.46
N MET A 697 -11.68 20.98 11.88
CA MET A 697 -11.41 19.85 11.00
C MET A 697 -12.50 19.65 9.95
N PHE A 698 -13.78 19.83 10.31
CA PHE A 698 -14.89 19.67 9.36
C PHE A 698 -14.89 20.80 8.32
N ASP A 699 -14.52 22.01 8.73
CA ASP A 699 -14.35 23.14 7.82
C ASP A 699 -13.22 22.89 6.81
N ASP A 700 -12.10 22.30 7.22
CA ASP A 700 -11.00 21.94 6.31
C ASP A 700 -11.45 20.88 5.28
N ILE A 701 -12.23 19.87 5.70
CA ILE A 701 -12.77 18.83 4.80
C ILE A 701 -13.75 19.43 3.78
N VAL A 702 -14.65 20.29 4.22
CA VAL A 702 -15.58 21.00 3.33
C VAL A 702 -14.82 21.92 2.37
N SER A 703 -13.81 22.63 2.87
CA SER A 703 -12.95 23.49 2.06
C SER A 703 -12.17 22.68 1.02
N LEU A 704 -11.67 21.50 1.39
CA LEU A 704 -11.00 20.58 0.47
C LEU A 704 -11.96 20.13 -0.64
N TYR A 705 -13.20 19.77 -0.30
CA TYR A 705 -14.22 19.40 -1.28
C TYR A 705 -14.52 20.55 -2.24
N ASP A 706 -14.75 21.77 -1.71
CA ASP A 706 -15.05 22.95 -2.53
C ASP A 706 -13.88 23.34 -3.44
N TYR A 707 -12.64 23.30 -2.93
CA TYR A 707 -11.42 23.53 -3.71
C TYR A 707 -11.32 22.57 -4.90
N ARG A 708 -11.63 21.29 -4.68
CA ARG A 708 -11.55 20.24 -5.71
C ARG A 708 -12.65 20.32 -6.73
N LYS A 709 -13.85 20.74 -6.33
CA LYS A 709 -14.96 20.93 -7.24
C LYS A 709 -14.70 22.09 -8.23
N ALA A 710 -13.90 23.08 -7.82
CA ALA A 710 -13.56 24.24 -8.63
C ALA A 710 -12.38 24.00 -9.60
N ALA A 711 -11.52 23.01 -9.30
CA ALA A 711 -10.38 22.60 -10.13
C ALA A 711 -10.80 21.56 -11.17
#